data_AF-A0A3D0J1W3-F1
#
_entry.id   AF-A0A3D0J1W3-F1
#
_cell.length_a   1.000
_cell.length_b   1.000
_cell.length_c   1.000
_cell.angle_alpha   90.00
_cell.angle_beta   90.00
_cell.angle_gamma   90.00
#
_symmetry.space_group_name_H-M   'P 1'
#
loop_
_entity.id
_entity.type
_entity.pdbx_description
1 polymer ?
#
loop_
_entity_poly.entity_id
_entity_poly.type
_entity_poly.pdbx_seq_one_letter_code
_entity_poly.pdbx_strand_id
1 'polypeptide(L)'
;MKNVLFVCTGNVCRSPMAEELLRSHLNGHQDIKVGSAGIGAVEGQPASSFAVEVMKEKGLDISRLRSRPIQQEMVRHADCIFVMTYGHLDSLLLLYPSAAEKTFMLREFQPGLSPDEREVDDPIGQSRETYRACRDQMADSMPSLLEVVRNGVGKSVGASGSMAIGLAGDASGKILKSEAAEVLREEGCLTVMLAAGGTEEFPEIAKVAAMAIASGRLQGAVLVGRSGIGLCMAANRFPSVRAVVAHSPEAARLAREQYNANVLCLGADDLGASDARASVQAWISASFHGARRELAVSQLADLGGGRGGDPVGQDLARTDERVAKAIRLEHRRQSENIELIASENFTSPAVMQAQGSCLTNKYAEGYPGRRWYGGCEFVDDVEQAAIDRAKELFGAEHANVQPHSGAQANTAVYFAFLKHGDKILTMDLAHGGHLTHGHPKNFSGMFYTVKHYGVDPKTERVDYDLLEKAAIEFQPKMITVGASAYSRLLDYARMREIADKVGALLFADMAHVSGLVAGGVHPNPVPHADFVTTTTHKGLRGPRGGIILCKAKYAKEIDSMVFPGVQGGPLMHVIAGKAICFLEALKPEFKEYQAQVVRNARALAEGLKRHGYRIVSGGTDNHLLLVDLRPMGMDGKVAQEALDAAGITANKNSIPFDTASPMRPSGIRLGTPAMTTRGMKESEMFDIANLIHEALQMRNDPAALERVREEVRRLTADFPLAS
;
A
#
# COMPACT_ATOMS: atom_id res chain seq x y z
N MET A 1 17.30 0.58 25.46
CA MET A 1 18.23 -0.57 25.31
C MET A 1 18.40 -0.77 23.82
N LYS A 2 19.63 -0.67 23.29
CA LYS A 2 19.92 -0.79 21.86
C LYS A 2 19.97 -2.27 21.46
N ASN A 3 19.25 -2.65 20.43
CA ASN A 3 19.20 -4.01 19.90
C ASN A 3 20.06 -4.11 18.64
N VAL A 4 21.10 -4.95 18.71
CA VAL A 4 21.98 -5.26 17.59
C VAL A 4 21.65 -6.66 17.06
N LEU A 5 21.44 -6.76 15.75
CA LEU A 5 21.13 -8.02 15.09
C LEU A 5 22.18 -8.38 14.04
N PHE A 6 22.82 -9.53 14.16
CA PHE A 6 23.70 -10.07 13.12
C PHE A 6 22.95 -11.04 12.21
N VAL A 7 23.13 -10.91 10.89
CA VAL A 7 22.40 -11.73 9.91
C VAL A 7 23.37 -12.38 8.94
N CYS A 8 23.24 -13.69 8.73
CA CYS A 8 23.94 -14.41 7.66
C CYS A 8 22.98 -15.37 6.94
N THR A 9 23.48 -16.31 6.14
CA THR A 9 22.62 -17.26 5.42
C THR A 9 21.83 -18.18 6.37
N GLY A 10 22.52 -19.07 7.07
CA GLY A 10 21.88 -20.15 7.84
C GLY A 10 21.81 -19.96 9.36
N ASN A 11 22.41 -18.88 9.91
CA ASN A 11 22.52 -18.63 11.35
C ASN A 11 23.15 -19.78 12.17
N VAL A 12 24.12 -20.51 11.58
CA VAL A 12 24.83 -21.62 12.23
C VAL A 12 26.36 -21.41 12.31
N CYS A 13 26.90 -20.41 11.62
CA CYS A 13 28.35 -20.13 11.56
C CYS A 13 28.65 -18.65 11.84
N ARG A 14 28.55 -17.79 10.82
CA ARG A 14 28.96 -16.37 10.86
C ARG A 14 28.20 -15.53 11.88
N SER A 15 26.88 -15.45 11.80
CA SER A 15 26.10 -14.57 12.69
C SER A 15 26.10 -15.00 14.17
N PRO A 16 26.12 -16.29 14.55
CA PRO A 16 26.35 -16.71 15.93
C PRO A 16 27.75 -16.36 16.45
N MET A 17 28.80 -16.50 15.63
CA MET A 17 30.15 -16.08 16.00
C MET A 17 30.21 -14.57 16.24
N ALA A 18 29.63 -13.76 15.34
CA ALA A 18 29.57 -12.31 15.47
C ALA A 18 28.78 -11.85 16.71
N GLU A 19 27.66 -12.51 17.02
CA GLU A 19 26.86 -12.24 18.23
C GLU A 19 27.72 -12.37 19.51
N GLU A 20 28.46 -13.48 19.65
CA GLU A 20 29.23 -13.73 20.86
C GLU A 20 30.54 -12.92 20.89
N LEU A 21 31.16 -12.66 19.73
CA LEU A 21 32.29 -11.75 19.61
C LEU A 21 31.92 -10.33 20.08
N LEU A 22 30.80 -9.76 19.62
CA LEU A 22 30.38 -8.45 20.10
C LEU A 22 30.04 -8.50 21.59
N ARG A 23 29.32 -9.55 22.04
CA ARG A 23 28.94 -9.74 23.44
C ARG A 23 30.15 -9.77 24.38
N SER A 24 31.27 -10.37 23.98
CA SER A 24 32.50 -10.39 24.79
C SER A 24 33.17 -9.02 24.91
N HIS A 25 32.90 -8.10 23.98
CA HIS A 25 33.39 -6.72 24.01
C HIS A 25 32.49 -5.77 24.80
N LEU A 26 31.30 -6.21 25.22
CA LEU A 26 30.32 -5.39 25.95
C LEU A 26 30.59 -5.28 27.47
N ASN A 27 31.73 -5.72 28.00
CA ASN A 27 32.08 -5.77 29.44
C ASN A 27 31.50 -4.60 30.29
N GLY A 28 30.30 -4.78 30.86
CA GLY A 28 29.60 -3.82 31.74
C GLY A 28 28.45 -3.02 31.11
N HIS A 29 28.20 -3.13 29.81
CA HIS A 29 27.16 -2.40 29.08
C HIS A 29 25.84 -3.18 29.02
N GLN A 30 24.99 -3.01 30.04
CA GLN A 30 23.66 -3.64 30.09
C GLN A 30 22.61 -2.97 29.19
N ASP A 31 22.96 -1.86 28.54
CA ASP A 31 22.09 -1.10 27.65
C ASP A 31 22.08 -1.61 26.21
N ILE A 32 22.94 -2.58 25.85
CA ILE A 32 23.03 -3.17 24.50
C ILE A 32 22.67 -4.66 24.54
N LYS A 33 21.67 -5.05 23.75
CA LYS A 33 21.25 -6.43 23.55
C LYS A 33 21.69 -6.91 22.17
N VAL A 34 22.39 -8.04 22.10
CA VAL A 34 22.90 -8.60 20.85
C VAL A 34 22.20 -9.92 20.55
N GLY A 35 21.76 -10.09 19.31
CA GLY A 35 21.24 -11.36 18.80
C GLY A 35 21.69 -11.63 17.36
N SER A 36 21.42 -12.85 16.89
CA SER A 36 21.65 -13.25 15.50
C SER A 36 20.46 -13.97 14.88
N ALA A 37 20.35 -13.88 13.55
CA ALA A 37 19.36 -14.57 12.73
C ALA A 37 19.95 -14.94 11.36
N GLY A 38 19.15 -15.60 10.51
CA GLY A 38 19.56 -15.95 9.16
C GLY A 38 18.45 -15.87 8.13
N ILE A 39 18.80 -15.44 6.91
CA ILE A 39 17.86 -15.22 5.80
C ILE A 39 17.23 -16.54 5.33
N GLY A 40 18.03 -17.61 5.27
CA GLY A 40 17.58 -18.96 4.88
C GLY A 40 17.74 -19.97 6.01
N ALA A 41 17.69 -19.52 7.27
CA ALA A 41 17.89 -20.40 8.41
C ALA A 41 16.68 -21.30 8.66
N VAL A 42 16.94 -22.57 8.93
CA VAL A 42 15.95 -23.48 9.52
C VAL A 42 15.99 -23.30 11.03
N GLU A 43 14.84 -23.18 11.69
CA GLU A 43 14.79 -22.93 13.13
C GLU A 43 15.34 -24.10 13.97
N GLY A 44 16.14 -23.79 15.00
CA GLY A 44 16.55 -24.74 16.02
C GLY A 44 17.81 -25.57 15.73
N GLN A 45 18.54 -25.32 14.64
CA GLN A 45 19.79 -26.02 14.35
C GLN A 45 20.91 -25.55 15.30
N PRO A 46 21.81 -26.46 15.74
CA PRO A 46 22.99 -26.07 16.52
C PRO A 46 23.99 -25.32 15.65
N ALA A 47 24.83 -24.49 16.27
CA ALA A 47 26.00 -23.94 15.60
C ALA A 47 26.92 -25.06 15.06
N SER A 48 27.56 -24.81 13.93
CA SER A 48 28.50 -25.77 13.30
C SER A 48 29.62 -26.15 14.28
N SER A 49 30.03 -27.42 14.29
CA SER A 49 31.07 -27.93 15.17
C SER A 49 32.38 -27.14 15.03
N PHE A 50 32.80 -26.83 13.80
CA PHE A 50 33.99 -26.01 13.56
C PHE A 50 33.84 -24.57 14.04
N ALA A 51 32.64 -23.96 13.94
CA ALA A 51 32.39 -22.64 14.51
C ALA A 51 32.51 -22.66 16.05
N VAL A 52 31.99 -23.70 16.70
CA VAL A 52 32.12 -23.89 18.16
C VAL A 52 33.58 -24.08 18.56
N GLU A 53 34.34 -24.91 17.84
CA GLU A 53 35.76 -25.16 18.11
C GLU A 53 36.61 -23.89 17.99
N VAL A 54 36.48 -23.13 16.89
CA VAL A 54 37.28 -21.92 16.70
C VAL A 54 36.87 -20.81 17.67
N MET A 55 35.62 -20.73 18.11
CA MET A 55 35.24 -19.76 19.15
C MET A 55 35.83 -20.13 20.52
N LYS A 56 35.90 -21.43 20.85
CA LYS A 56 36.55 -21.90 22.09
C LYS A 56 38.03 -21.55 22.17
N GLU A 57 38.73 -21.49 21.04
CA GLU A 57 40.13 -21.02 20.99
C GLU A 57 40.28 -19.56 21.47
N LYS A 58 39.24 -18.72 21.36
CA LYS A 58 39.18 -17.35 21.91
C LYS A 58 38.54 -17.30 23.31
N GLY A 59 38.25 -18.45 23.92
CA GLY A 59 37.58 -18.54 25.21
C GLY A 59 36.06 -18.25 25.16
N LEU A 60 35.44 -18.29 23.99
CA LEU A 60 34.02 -18.00 23.78
C LEU A 60 33.23 -19.26 23.44
N ASP A 61 31.99 -19.37 23.94
CA ASP A 61 31.14 -20.55 23.73
C ASP A 61 29.80 -20.19 23.05
N ILE A 62 29.66 -20.63 21.80
CA ILE A 62 28.44 -20.50 21.00
C ILE A 62 27.60 -21.79 20.93
N SER A 63 27.99 -22.87 21.62
CA SER A 63 27.30 -24.18 21.55
C SER A 63 25.82 -24.14 21.99
N ARG A 64 25.47 -23.14 22.82
CA ARG A 64 24.10 -22.87 23.29
C ARG A 64 23.22 -22.15 22.28
N LEU A 65 23.80 -21.46 21.29
CA LEU A 65 23.03 -20.72 20.30
C LEU A 65 22.33 -21.69 19.34
N ARG A 66 21.13 -21.28 18.90
CA ARG A 66 20.31 -22.04 17.95
C ARG A 66 19.95 -21.11 16.80
N SER A 67 19.95 -21.66 15.60
CA SER A 67 19.58 -20.91 14.40
C SER A 67 18.13 -20.43 14.50
N ARG A 68 17.90 -19.20 14.04
CA ARG A 68 16.58 -18.57 13.98
C ARG A 68 16.40 -17.97 12.58
N PRO A 69 15.28 -18.25 11.90
CA PRO A 69 14.91 -17.52 10.71
C PRO A 69 14.78 -16.04 11.05
N ILE A 70 15.23 -15.16 10.16
CA ILE A 70 14.94 -13.74 10.32
C ILE A 70 13.43 -13.51 10.24
N GLN A 71 12.92 -12.68 11.14
CA GLN A 71 11.51 -12.35 11.23
C GLN A 71 11.34 -10.82 11.26
N GLN A 72 10.20 -10.35 10.76
CA GLN A 72 9.89 -8.92 10.71
C GLN A 72 10.02 -8.24 12.07
N GLU A 73 9.65 -8.92 13.15
CA GLU A 73 9.72 -8.38 14.51
C GLU A 73 11.16 -8.19 15.01
N MET A 74 12.09 -9.07 14.61
CA MET A 74 13.52 -8.92 14.93
C MET A 74 14.11 -7.72 14.20
N VAL A 75 13.71 -7.55 12.94
CA VAL A 75 14.12 -6.41 12.10
C VAL A 75 13.53 -5.11 12.62
N ARG A 76 12.26 -5.10 13.02
CA ARG A 76 11.58 -3.94 13.63
C ARG A 76 12.29 -3.48 14.90
N HIS A 77 12.57 -4.41 15.81
CA HIS A 77 13.20 -4.10 17.09
C HIS A 77 14.70 -3.80 17.03
N ALA A 78 15.40 -4.24 15.99
CA ALA A 78 16.81 -3.92 15.83
C ALA A 78 17.00 -2.42 15.60
N ASP A 79 17.94 -1.82 16.34
CA ASP A 79 18.44 -0.47 16.12
C ASP A 79 19.57 -0.47 15.09
N CYS A 80 20.33 -1.57 15.01
CA CYS A 80 21.34 -1.81 13.98
C CYS A 80 21.34 -3.29 13.56
N ILE A 81 21.42 -3.53 12.25
CA ILE A 81 21.51 -4.86 11.65
C ILE A 81 22.83 -4.94 10.89
N PHE A 82 23.62 -5.98 11.15
CA PHE A 82 24.90 -6.20 10.50
C PHE A 82 24.88 -7.50 9.69
N VAL A 83 25.07 -7.39 8.38
CA VAL A 83 25.08 -8.51 7.42
C VAL A 83 26.51 -8.87 6.99
N MET A 84 26.72 -10.08 6.47
CA MET A 84 28.06 -10.60 6.17
C MET A 84 28.56 -10.30 4.75
N THR A 85 27.65 -10.18 3.79
CA THR A 85 27.95 -9.99 2.36
C THR A 85 26.96 -9.03 1.73
N TYR A 86 27.29 -8.44 0.58
CA TYR A 86 26.37 -7.58 -0.19
C TYR A 86 25.13 -8.35 -0.62
N GLY A 87 25.27 -9.65 -0.94
CA GLY A 87 24.12 -10.51 -1.22
C GLY A 87 23.17 -10.66 -0.02
N HIS A 88 23.68 -10.65 1.22
CA HIS A 88 22.83 -10.62 2.42
C HIS A 88 22.17 -9.27 2.61
N LEU A 89 22.87 -8.17 2.32
CA LEU A 89 22.30 -6.82 2.34
C LEU A 89 21.12 -6.75 1.38
N ASP A 90 21.33 -7.10 0.11
CA ASP A 90 20.30 -7.07 -0.94
C ASP A 90 19.10 -7.96 -0.57
N SER A 91 19.37 -9.19 -0.11
CA SER A 91 18.31 -10.12 0.28
C SER A 91 17.51 -9.60 1.47
N LEU A 92 18.17 -8.99 2.47
CA LEU A 92 17.48 -8.43 3.62
C LEU A 92 16.62 -7.23 3.23
N LEU A 93 17.13 -6.34 2.37
CA LEU A 93 16.39 -5.15 1.93
C LEU A 93 15.26 -5.49 0.97
N LEU A 94 15.40 -6.57 0.19
CA LEU A 94 14.32 -7.09 -0.63
C LEU A 94 13.16 -7.61 0.24
N LEU A 95 13.48 -8.33 1.33
CA LEU A 95 12.49 -8.90 2.24
C LEU A 95 11.93 -7.87 3.23
N TYR A 96 12.75 -6.91 3.66
CA TYR A 96 12.41 -5.90 4.66
C TYR A 96 12.94 -4.51 4.25
N PRO A 97 12.29 -3.83 3.28
CA PRO A 97 12.77 -2.54 2.76
C PRO A 97 12.91 -1.44 3.83
N SER A 98 12.07 -1.46 4.86
CA SER A 98 12.12 -0.50 5.98
C SER A 98 13.37 -0.62 6.86
N ALA A 99 14.16 -1.69 6.71
CA ALA A 99 15.42 -1.88 7.42
C ALA A 99 16.60 -1.13 6.79
N ALA A 100 16.40 -0.46 5.64
CA ALA A 100 17.46 0.13 4.83
C ALA A 100 18.35 1.13 5.58
N GLU A 101 17.77 1.94 6.46
CA GLU A 101 18.49 2.98 7.21
C GLU A 101 19.30 2.44 8.39
N LYS A 102 19.09 1.16 8.74
CA LYS A 102 19.67 0.53 9.91
C LYS A 102 20.36 -0.80 9.61
N THR A 103 20.62 -1.11 8.33
CA THR A 103 21.33 -2.32 7.91
C THR A 103 22.67 -1.95 7.27
N PHE A 104 23.75 -2.57 7.76
CA PHE A 104 25.13 -2.28 7.38
C PHE A 104 25.91 -3.57 7.16
N MET A 105 27.01 -3.50 6.42
CA MET A 105 27.96 -4.61 6.35
C MET A 105 28.74 -4.71 7.65
N LEU A 106 29.00 -5.93 8.14
CA LEU A 106 29.72 -6.13 9.42
C LEU A 106 31.07 -5.42 9.43
N ARG A 107 31.81 -5.49 8.32
CA ARG A 107 33.15 -4.90 8.20
C ARG A 107 33.13 -3.51 7.55
N GLU A 108 31.96 -2.88 7.41
CA GLU A 108 31.80 -1.57 6.76
C GLU A 108 32.62 -0.46 7.43
N PHE A 109 32.71 -0.53 8.75
CA PHE A 109 33.31 0.49 9.59
C PHE A 109 34.76 0.17 9.97
N GLN A 110 35.32 -0.96 9.49
CA GLN A 110 36.73 -1.27 9.70
C GLN A 110 37.58 -0.37 8.78
N PRO A 111 38.50 0.46 9.33
CA PRO A 111 39.31 1.35 8.53
C PRO A 111 40.23 0.58 7.56
N GLY A 112 40.42 1.13 6.36
CA GLY A 112 41.41 0.62 5.39
C GLY A 112 40.96 -0.56 4.53
N LEU A 113 39.71 -1.03 4.63
CA LEU A 113 39.18 -2.07 3.75
C LEU A 113 38.58 -1.51 2.45
N SER A 114 39.00 -2.07 1.32
CA SER A 114 38.31 -1.92 0.04
C SER A 114 36.93 -2.60 0.06
N PRO A 115 35.98 -2.24 -0.82
CA PRO A 115 34.63 -2.84 -0.84
C PRO A 115 34.62 -4.37 -0.89
N ASP A 116 35.48 -4.98 -1.70
CA ASP A 116 35.56 -6.45 -1.84
C ASP A 116 36.07 -7.11 -0.54
N GLU A 117 36.93 -6.42 0.19
CA GLU A 117 37.49 -6.91 1.47
C GLU A 117 36.51 -6.78 2.65
N ARG A 118 35.35 -6.13 2.46
CA ARG A 118 34.32 -5.97 3.50
C ARG A 118 33.42 -7.20 3.64
N GLU A 119 33.39 -8.08 2.64
CA GLU A 119 32.64 -9.31 2.74
C GLU A 119 33.31 -10.29 3.72
N VAL A 120 32.48 -11.07 4.41
CA VAL A 120 32.91 -12.22 5.20
C VAL A 120 32.41 -13.47 4.49
N ASP A 121 33.32 -14.13 3.78
CA ASP A 121 33.07 -15.34 3.02
C ASP A 121 32.42 -16.44 3.89
N ASP A 122 31.60 -17.28 3.27
CA ASP A 122 30.92 -18.37 3.98
C ASP A 122 31.89 -19.53 4.26
N PRO A 123 32.24 -19.84 5.53
CA PRO A 123 33.13 -20.95 5.82
C PRO A 123 32.44 -22.32 5.78
N ILE A 124 31.12 -22.39 5.53
CA ILE A 124 30.34 -23.63 5.59
C ILE A 124 30.94 -24.74 4.70
N GLY A 125 31.17 -25.91 5.29
CA GLY A 125 31.75 -27.06 4.57
C GLY A 125 33.25 -26.95 4.25
N GLN A 126 33.92 -25.88 4.66
CA GLN A 126 35.34 -25.65 4.44
C GLN A 126 36.21 -26.13 5.62
N SER A 127 37.53 -25.98 5.48
CA SER A 127 38.51 -26.34 6.50
C SER A 127 38.35 -25.56 7.81
N ARG A 128 38.87 -26.11 8.91
CA ARG A 128 38.90 -25.43 10.20
C ARG A 128 39.73 -24.14 10.15
N GLU A 129 40.80 -24.09 9.35
CA GLU A 129 41.54 -22.84 9.11
C GLU A 129 40.66 -21.75 8.49
N THR A 130 39.76 -22.09 7.56
CA THR A 130 38.83 -21.13 6.95
C THR A 130 37.83 -20.57 7.97
N TYR A 131 37.30 -21.41 8.85
CA TYR A 131 36.48 -20.97 9.99
C TYR A 131 37.25 -20.03 10.92
N ARG A 132 38.53 -20.33 11.17
CA ARG A 132 39.40 -19.51 12.01
C ARG A 132 39.65 -18.13 11.37
N ALA A 133 39.95 -18.09 10.08
CA ALA A 133 40.13 -16.84 9.33
C ALA A 133 38.84 -15.99 9.34
N CYS A 134 37.68 -16.61 9.09
CA CYS A 134 36.38 -15.95 9.15
C CYS A 134 36.09 -15.35 10.54
N ARG A 135 36.35 -16.11 11.61
CA ARG A 135 36.26 -15.63 13.01
C ARG A 135 37.15 -14.42 13.23
N ASP A 136 38.40 -14.49 12.81
CA ASP A 136 39.37 -13.42 13.06
C ASP A 136 39.03 -12.15 12.28
N GLN A 137 38.59 -12.27 11.02
CA GLN A 137 38.07 -11.13 10.23
C GLN A 137 36.90 -10.42 10.93
N MET A 138 35.95 -11.17 11.48
CA MET A 138 34.84 -10.58 12.24
C MET A 138 35.32 -9.96 13.55
N ALA A 139 36.24 -10.61 14.26
CA ALA A 139 36.80 -10.13 15.52
C ALA A 139 37.51 -8.79 15.35
N ASP A 140 38.28 -8.62 14.27
CA ASP A 140 39.01 -7.39 13.96
C ASP A 140 38.09 -6.19 13.70
N SER A 141 36.84 -6.43 13.30
CA SER A 141 35.82 -5.38 13.09
C SER A 141 35.05 -4.98 14.35
N MET A 142 35.12 -5.78 15.43
CA MET A 142 34.28 -5.57 16.63
C MET A 142 34.52 -4.22 17.33
N PRO A 143 35.77 -3.71 17.47
CA PRO A 143 36.00 -2.40 18.08
C PRO A 143 35.29 -1.25 17.35
N SER A 144 35.38 -1.21 16.02
CA SER A 144 34.73 -0.19 15.18
C SER A 144 33.20 -0.32 15.21
N LEU A 145 32.69 -1.55 15.18
CA LEU A 145 31.25 -1.81 15.32
C LEU A 145 30.70 -1.33 16.67
N LEU A 146 31.42 -1.57 17.76
CA LEU A 146 31.02 -1.14 19.09
C LEU A 146 30.92 0.39 19.18
N GLU A 147 31.85 1.12 18.55
CA GLU A 147 31.82 2.58 18.49
C GLU A 147 30.57 3.09 17.75
N VAL A 148 30.24 2.50 16.61
CA VAL A 148 29.04 2.84 15.81
C VAL A 148 27.75 2.56 16.59
N VAL A 149 27.66 1.39 17.21
CA VAL A 149 26.50 1.01 18.03
C VAL A 149 26.33 1.97 19.21
N ARG A 150 27.42 2.43 19.83
CA ARG A 150 27.39 3.37 20.96
C ARG A 150 26.97 4.78 20.55
N ASN A 151 27.58 5.32 19.51
CA ASN A 151 27.39 6.72 19.12
C ASN A 151 26.13 6.96 18.27
N GLY A 152 25.55 5.89 17.72
CA GLY A 152 24.43 5.97 16.78
C GLY A 152 24.93 6.38 15.39
N VAL A 153 24.40 5.71 14.37
CA VAL A 153 24.84 5.84 12.97
C VAL A 153 24.87 7.30 12.50
N GLY A 154 23.97 8.15 13.01
CA GLY A 154 23.89 9.57 12.67
C GLY A 154 24.90 10.52 13.34
N LYS A 155 25.60 10.12 14.41
CA LYS A 155 26.57 11.01 15.11
C LYS A 155 28.05 10.65 14.91
N SER A 156 28.36 9.43 14.46
CA SER A 156 29.71 9.14 13.93
C SER A 156 29.91 9.64 12.51
N VAL A 157 28.81 9.83 11.75
CA VAL A 157 28.84 10.43 10.40
C VAL A 157 28.60 11.96 10.46
N GLY A 158 27.93 12.46 11.51
CA GLY A 158 27.58 13.88 11.69
C GLY A 158 28.69 14.81 12.22
N ALA A 159 29.95 14.34 12.32
CA ALA A 159 31.10 15.21 12.59
C ALA A 159 31.87 15.62 11.32
N SER A 160 31.44 15.14 10.14
CA SER A 160 32.05 15.46 8.86
C SER A 160 30.92 15.68 7.84
N GLY A 161 30.81 16.88 7.27
CA GLY A 161 29.82 17.24 6.24
C GLY A 161 30.03 16.51 4.90
N SER A 162 30.12 15.18 4.91
CA SER A 162 30.46 14.32 3.78
C SER A 162 29.25 14.02 2.90
N MET A 163 29.38 14.25 1.59
CA MET A 163 28.34 13.98 0.59
C MET A 163 28.29 12.47 0.26
N ALA A 164 27.10 11.87 0.17
CA ALA A 164 26.94 10.47 -0.23
C ALA A 164 26.76 10.34 -1.75
N ILE A 165 27.72 9.67 -2.40
CA ILE A 165 27.80 9.53 -3.86
C ILE A 165 27.74 8.05 -4.25
N GLY A 166 26.82 7.70 -5.15
CA GLY A 166 26.74 6.36 -5.71
C GLY A 166 27.83 6.11 -6.75
N LEU A 167 28.33 4.88 -6.83
CA LEU A 167 29.27 4.47 -7.87
C LEU A 167 28.81 3.14 -8.49
N ALA A 168 28.62 3.14 -9.80
CA ALA A 168 28.16 1.97 -10.55
C ALA A 168 28.84 1.90 -11.91
N GLY A 169 28.89 0.72 -12.52
CA GLY A 169 29.39 0.61 -13.88
C GLY A 169 29.46 -0.81 -14.41
N ASP A 170 29.53 -0.92 -15.73
CA ASP A 170 29.69 -2.21 -16.43
C ASP A 170 31.15 -2.71 -16.34
N ALA A 171 31.42 -3.94 -16.82
CA ALA A 171 32.76 -4.53 -16.77
C ALA A 171 33.83 -3.73 -17.52
N SER A 172 33.45 -2.98 -18.57
CA SER A 172 34.41 -2.19 -19.35
C SER A 172 34.98 -1.00 -18.56
N GLY A 173 34.24 -0.54 -17.53
CA GLY A 173 34.60 0.59 -16.68
C GLY A 173 35.50 0.28 -15.48
N LYS A 174 36.03 -0.94 -15.33
CA LYS A 174 36.69 -1.39 -14.08
C LYS A 174 37.79 -0.44 -13.57
N ILE A 175 38.67 0.01 -14.46
CA ILE A 175 39.80 0.90 -14.10
C ILE A 175 39.27 2.26 -13.65
N LEU A 176 38.41 2.89 -14.45
CA LEU A 176 37.82 4.20 -14.15
C LEU A 176 36.96 4.19 -12.89
N LYS A 177 36.28 3.07 -12.61
CA LYS A 177 35.53 2.87 -11.37
C LYS A 177 36.45 2.87 -10.14
N SER A 178 37.61 2.23 -10.25
CA SER A 178 38.63 2.24 -9.18
C SER A 178 39.14 3.67 -8.91
N GLU A 179 39.49 4.40 -9.97
CA GLU A 179 39.93 5.80 -9.86
C GLU A 179 38.85 6.70 -9.27
N ALA A 180 37.60 6.56 -9.74
CA ALA A 180 36.47 7.33 -9.20
C ALA A 180 36.24 7.06 -7.72
N ALA A 181 36.32 5.80 -7.27
CA ALA A 181 36.19 5.44 -5.87
C ALA A 181 37.32 6.06 -5.02
N GLU A 182 38.54 6.07 -5.53
CA GLU A 182 39.69 6.67 -4.85
C GLU A 182 39.53 8.19 -4.69
N VAL A 183 39.15 8.89 -5.75
CA VAL A 183 38.94 10.35 -5.72
C VAL A 183 37.79 10.73 -4.79
N LEU A 184 36.66 10.03 -4.86
CA LEU A 184 35.53 10.31 -3.96
C LEU A 184 35.92 10.11 -2.50
N ARG A 185 36.78 9.13 -2.20
CA ARG A 185 37.33 8.91 -0.86
C ARG A 185 38.29 10.04 -0.45
N GLU A 186 39.14 10.52 -1.35
CA GLU A 186 40.07 11.64 -1.10
C GLU A 186 39.31 12.96 -0.84
N GLU A 187 38.22 13.21 -1.55
CA GLU A 187 37.34 14.37 -1.38
C GLU A 187 36.36 14.20 -0.20
N GLY A 188 36.52 13.16 0.61
CA GLY A 188 35.75 12.93 1.84
C GLY A 188 34.29 12.55 1.61
N CYS A 189 33.93 12.03 0.44
CA CYS A 189 32.57 11.57 0.14
C CYS A 189 32.32 10.14 0.65
N LEU A 190 31.11 9.89 1.15
CA LEU A 190 30.63 8.54 1.44
C LEU A 190 30.27 7.86 0.12
N THR A 191 31.16 6.99 -0.38
CA THR A 191 30.94 6.29 -1.66
C THR A 191 30.09 5.03 -1.44
N VAL A 192 28.96 4.95 -2.12
CA VAL A 192 28.03 3.81 -2.07
C VAL A 192 28.12 3.02 -3.39
N MET A 193 28.65 1.80 -3.34
CA MET A 193 28.66 0.93 -4.51
C MET A 193 27.24 0.45 -4.83
N LEU A 194 26.79 0.70 -6.05
CA LEU A 194 25.44 0.35 -6.49
C LEU A 194 25.46 -0.96 -7.27
N ALA A 195 24.68 -1.93 -6.81
CA ALA A 195 24.54 -3.24 -7.44
C ALA A 195 23.22 -3.32 -8.22
N ALA A 196 23.29 -3.71 -9.49
CA ALA A 196 22.11 -3.92 -10.34
C ALA A 196 21.69 -5.40 -10.35
N GLY A 197 21.56 -6.04 -9.17
CA GLY A 197 21.09 -7.44 -9.08
C GLY A 197 21.90 -8.46 -9.88
N GLY A 198 23.19 -8.20 -10.12
CA GLY A 198 24.09 -9.06 -10.90
C GLY A 198 24.05 -8.86 -12.43
N THR A 199 23.27 -7.92 -12.97
CA THR A 199 23.30 -7.57 -14.40
C THR A 199 24.32 -6.47 -14.70
N GLU A 200 24.96 -6.53 -15.87
CA GLU A 200 25.85 -5.50 -16.41
C GLU A 200 25.15 -4.59 -17.44
N GLU A 201 23.84 -4.75 -17.61
CA GLU A 201 23.05 -3.96 -18.56
C GLU A 201 22.89 -2.51 -18.09
N PHE A 202 23.29 -1.56 -18.93
CA PHE A 202 23.29 -0.13 -18.61
C PHE A 202 21.94 0.45 -18.13
N PRO A 203 20.74 -0.04 -18.57
CA PRO A 203 19.47 0.47 -18.05
C PRO A 203 19.26 0.17 -16.57
N GLU A 204 19.62 -1.02 -16.10
CA GLU A 204 19.43 -1.41 -14.70
C GLU A 204 20.47 -0.71 -13.79
N ILE A 205 21.71 -0.56 -14.27
CA ILE A 205 22.75 0.22 -13.58
C ILE A 205 22.27 1.67 -13.37
N ALA A 206 21.75 2.30 -14.42
CA ALA A 206 21.23 3.66 -14.36
C ALA A 206 20.00 3.79 -13.45
N LYS A 207 19.09 2.80 -13.49
CA LYS A 207 17.86 2.76 -12.67
C LYS A 207 18.17 2.73 -11.18
N VAL A 208 19.11 1.89 -10.73
CA VAL A 208 19.48 1.81 -9.30
C VAL A 208 20.02 3.14 -8.80
N ALA A 209 20.92 3.77 -9.55
CA ALA A 209 21.46 5.09 -9.21
C ALA A 209 20.37 6.16 -9.19
N ALA A 210 19.51 6.16 -10.20
CA ALA A 210 18.43 7.12 -10.32
C ALA A 210 17.40 7.02 -9.19
N MET A 211 16.98 5.80 -8.83
CA MET A 211 16.05 5.57 -7.72
C MET A 211 16.64 6.04 -6.38
N ALA A 212 17.93 5.77 -6.14
CA ALA A 212 18.61 6.21 -4.93
C ALA A 212 18.75 7.74 -4.83
N ILE A 213 18.94 8.43 -5.96
CA ILE A 213 18.93 9.90 -6.00
C ILE A 213 17.51 10.43 -5.79
N ALA A 214 16.51 9.85 -6.47
CA ALA A 214 15.11 10.28 -6.37
C ALA A 214 14.54 10.11 -4.95
N SER A 215 14.98 9.10 -4.21
CA SER A 215 14.59 8.86 -2.81
C SER A 215 15.36 9.72 -1.79
N GLY A 216 16.30 10.55 -2.23
CA GLY A 216 17.16 11.36 -1.35
C GLY A 216 18.26 10.57 -0.63
N ARG A 217 18.47 9.29 -0.96
CA ARG A 217 19.51 8.43 -0.37
C ARG A 217 20.92 8.84 -0.84
N LEU A 218 21.04 9.36 -2.06
CA LEU A 218 22.30 9.86 -2.63
C LEU A 218 22.14 11.29 -3.13
N GLN A 219 23.17 12.11 -2.95
CA GLN A 219 23.22 13.47 -3.51
C GLN A 219 23.73 13.49 -4.95
N GLY A 220 24.31 12.38 -5.42
CA GLY A 220 24.66 12.16 -6.81
C GLY A 220 25.26 10.78 -7.07
N ALA A 221 25.63 10.50 -8.32
CA ALA A 221 26.29 9.25 -8.68
C ALA A 221 27.32 9.42 -9.80
N VAL A 222 28.37 8.59 -9.78
CA VAL A 222 29.30 8.39 -10.89
C VAL A 222 28.97 7.05 -11.55
N LEU A 223 28.67 7.07 -12.84
CA LEU A 223 28.35 5.89 -13.64
C LEU A 223 29.45 5.66 -14.68
N VAL A 224 30.03 4.48 -14.72
CA VAL A 224 31.12 4.17 -15.65
C VAL A 224 30.67 3.08 -16.61
N GLY A 225 30.86 3.31 -17.90
CA GLY A 225 30.64 2.27 -18.90
C GLY A 225 31.49 2.48 -20.12
N ARG A 226 31.20 1.73 -21.18
CA ARG A 226 32.03 1.74 -22.38
C ARG A 226 32.22 3.13 -22.99
N SER A 227 31.12 3.80 -23.36
CA SER A 227 31.12 5.19 -23.82
C SER A 227 30.49 6.16 -22.81
N GLY A 228 29.87 5.65 -21.75
CA GLY A 228 29.04 6.45 -20.83
C GLY A 228 27.72 6.97 -21.42
N ILE A 229 27.54 6.94 -22.75
CA ILE A 229 26.36 7.46 -23.46
C ILE A 229 25.09 6.71 -23.08
N GLY A 230 25.12 5.37 -23.10
CA GLY A 230 23.95 4.55 -22.75
C GLY A 230 23.49 4.77 -21.31
N LEU A 231 24.44 4.83 -20.36
CA LEU A 231 24.19 5.13 -18.95
C LEU A 231 23.57 6.52 -18.79
N CYS A 232 24.11 7.53 -19.47
CA CYS A 232 23.58 8.89 -19.45
C CYS A 232 22.15 8.95 -20.03
N MET A 233 21.91 8.28 -21.16
CA MET A 233 20.58 8.21 -21.77
C MET A 233 19.55 7.52 -20.86
N ALA A 234 19.93 6.43 -20.20
CA ALA A 234 19.06 5.69 -19.30
C ALA A 234 18.80 6.46 -18.00
N ALA A 235 19.84 7.05 -17.40
CA ALA A 235 19.72 7.80 -16.14
C ALA A 235 18.82 9.03 -16.28
N ASN A 236 18.91 9.76 -17.40
CA ASN A 236 18.04 10.91 -17.69
C ASN A 236 16.56 10.56 -17.98
N ARG A 237 16.17 9.27 -17.96
CA ARG A 237 14.75 8.86 -18.00
C ARG A 237 14.04 8.97 -16.66
N PHE A 238 14.78 9.15 -15.58
CA PHE A 238 14.24 9.21 -14.24
C PHE A 238 14.06 10.66 -13.79
N PRO A 239 12.92 11.00 -13.15
CA PRO A 239 12.73 12.32 -12.56
C PRO A 239 13.86 12.68 -11.60
N SER A 240 14.20 13.97 -11.53
CA SER A 240 15.24 14.51 -10.64
C SER A 240 16.69 14.10 -10.96
N VAL A 241 16.93 13.28 -11.98
CA VAL A 241 18.28 12.94 -12.47
C VAL A 241 18.69 13.87 -13.61
N ARG A 242 19.90 14.42 -13.50
CA ARG A 242 20.57 15.25 -14.51
C ARG A 242 21.93 14.61 -14.77
N ALA A 243 21.93 13.61 -15.65
CA ALA A 243 23.12 12.87 -16.02
C ALA A 243 23.83 13.53 -17.21
N VAL A 244 25.15 13.53 -17.19
CA VAL A 244 26.01 14.05 -18.26
C VAL A 244 27.09 13.05 -18.60
N VAL A 245 27.45 12.92 -19.88
CA VAL A 245 28.72 12.28 -20.25
C VAL A 245 29.80 13.35 -20.25
N ALA A 246 30.81 13.21 -19.40
CA ALA A 246 31.99 14.07 -19.46
C ALA A 246 33.11 13.34 -20.21
N HIS A 247 33.82 14.06 -21.07
CA HIS A 247 34.99 13.58 -21.81
C HIS A 247 36.28 14.32 -21.39
N SER A 248 36.18 15.22 -20.41
CA SER A 248 37.29 15.98 -19.85
C SER A 248 36.94 16.54 -18.47
N PRO A 249 37.94 16.90 -17.64
CA PRO A 249 37.71 17.53 -16.35
C PRO A 249 36.96 18.86 -16.45
N GLU A 250 37.23 19.63 -17.50
CA GLU A 250 36.54 20.89 -17.77
C GLU A 250 35.05 20.65 -18.05
N ALA A 251 34.71 19.64 -18.86
CA ALA A 251 33.32 19.29 -19.14
C ALA A 251 32.57 18.85 -17.87
N ALA A 252 33.22 18.07 -17.01
CA ALA A 252 32.65 17.60 -15.74
C ALA A 252 32.35 18.76 -14.77
N ARG A 253 33.29 19.70 -14.65
CA ARG A 253 33.13 20.95 -13.87
C ARG A 253 31.97 21.81 -14.39
N LEU A 254 31.97 22.09 -15.70
CA LEU A 254 30.95 22.93 -16.33
C LEU A 254 29.55 22.31 -16.19
N ALA A 255 29.44 20.99 -16.31
CA ALA A 255 28.17 20.29 -16.13
C ALA A 255 27.58 20.48 -14.71
N ARG A 256 28.44 20.46 -13.69
CA ARG A 256 28.03 20.75 -12.31
C ARG A 256 27.68 22.22 -12.11
N GLU A 257 28.58 23.13 -12.48
CA GLU A 257 28.44 24.57 -12.22
C GLU A 257 27.24 25.20 -12.95
N GLN A 258 26.97 24.77 -14.19
CA GLN A 258 25.98 25.42 -15.06
C GLN A 258 24.64 24.70 -15.13
N TYR A 259 24.62 23.38 -14.92
CA TYR A 259 23.43 22.55 -15.11
C TYR A 259 23.05 21.74 -13.87
N ASN A 260 23.80 21.89 -12.77
CA ASN A 260 23.60 21.14 -11.53
C ASN A 260 23.50 19.62 -11.78
N ALA A 261 24.35 19.10 -12.68
CA ALA A 261 24.40 17.68 -12.99
C ALA A 261 24.69 16.89 -11.71
N ASN A 262 23.76 16.01 -11.33
CA ASN A 262 23.89 15.15 -10.14
C ASN A 262 24.29 13.71 -10.51
N VAL A 263 24.44 13.40 -11.80
CA VAL A 263 25.04 12.15 -12.24
C VAL A 263 26.15 12.42 -13.27
N LEU A 264 27.35 11.92 -13.00
CA LEU A 264 28.49 11.99 -13.92
C LEU A 264 28.68 10.63 -14.59
N CYS A 265 28.57 10.57 -15.91
CA CYS A 265 28.84 9.38 -16.71
C CYS A 265 30.22 9.48 -17.36
N LEU A 266 31.03 8.42 -17.23
CA LEU A 266 32.38 8.32 -17.78
C LEU A 266 32.45 7.18 -18.80
N GLY A 267 33.09 7.43 -19.94
CA GLY A 267 33.32 6.45 -21.01
C GLY A 267 34.74 5.91 -20.98
N ALA A 268 34.90 4.61 -20.74
CA ALA A 268 36.21 3.94 -20.71
C ALA A 268 36.92 3.90 -22.08
N ASP A 269 36.18 4.00 -23.19
CA ASP A 269 36.75 4.03 -24.54
C ASP A 269 37.47 5.36 -24.83
N ASP A 270 37.02 6.46 -24.21
CA ASP A 270 37.45 7.83 -24.56
C ASP A 270 38.24 8.55 -23.44
N LEU A 271 38.20 8.04 -22.20
CA LEU A 271 38.87 8.65 -21.04
C LEU A 271 39.96 7.75 -20.47
N GLY A 272 41.18 8.29 -20.37
CA GLY A 272 42.25 7.69 -19.57
C GLY A 272 41.99 7.81 -18.06
N ALA A 273 42.63 6.95 -17.26
CA ALA A 273 42.52 6.93 -15.80
C ALA A 273 42.77 8.30 -15.14
N SER A 274 43.82 9.01 -15.60
CA SER A 274 44.18 10.35 -15.10
C SER A 274 43.09 11.38 -15.35
N ASP A 275 42.49 11.38 -16.55
CA ASP A 275 41.45 12.35 -16.91
C ASP A 275 40.11 12.00 -16.27
N ALA A 276 39.82 10.71 -16.06
CA ALA A 276 38.66 10.26 -15.29
C ALA A 276 38.74 10.72 -13.83
N ARG A 277 39.91 10.54 -13.20
CA ARG A 277 40.22 11.03 -11.85
C ARG A 277 40.01 12.54 -11.74
N ALA A 278 40.65 13.30 -12.63
CA ALA A 278 40.50 14.75 -12.66
C ALA A 278 39.05 15.19 -12.95
N SER A 279 38.27 14.42 -13.71
CA SER A 279 36.86 14.70 -14.00
C SER A 279 35.95 14.47 -12.79
N VAL A 280 36.14 13.38 -12.04
CA VAL A 280 35.38 13.14 -10.81
C VAL A 280 35.68 14.23 -9.78
N GLN A 281 36.96 14.59 -9.62
CA GLN A 281 37.37 15.67 -8.72
C GLN A 281 36.73 17.01 -9.12
N ALA A 282 36.85 17.38 -10.40
CA ALA A 282 36.31 18.64 -10.88
C ALA A 282 34.77 18.72 -10.78
N TRP A 283 34.07 17.59 -10.87
CA TRP A 283 32.62 17.52 -10.69
C TRP A 283 32.19 17.64 -9.23
N ILE A 284 32.87 16.97 -8.30
CA ILE A 284 32.47 16.95 -6.88
C ILE A 284 32.81 18.25 -6.16
N SER A 285 33.97 18.85 -6.48
CA SER A 285 34.42 20.11 -5.87
C SER A 285 33.70 21.34 -6.45
N ALA A 286 32.97 21.19 -7.55
CA ALA A 286 32.23 22.26 -8.19
C ALA A 286 30.89 22.54 -7.50
N SER A 287 30.62 23.83 -7.26
CA SER A 287 29.34 24.32 -6.73
C SER A 287 28.49 24.93 -7.85
N PHE A 288 27.18 24.73 -7.78
CA PHE A 288 26.23 25.33 -8.70
C PHE A 288 26.13 26.84 -8.44
N HIS A 289 26.49 27.67 -9.43
CA HIS A 289 26.49 29.14 -9.32
C HIS A 289 25.56 29.81 -10.34
N GLY A 290 24.49 29.12 -10.73
CA GLY A 290 23.68 29.46 -11.89
C GLY A 290 22.50 30.41 -11.63
N ALA A 291 22.69 31.61 -11.07
CA ALA A 291 21.58 32.57 -10.85
C ALA A 291 20.79 32.93 -12.14
N ARG A 292 21.38 32.77 -13.34
CA ARG A 292 20.69 32.95 -14.64
C ARG A 292 20.05 31.68 -15.22
N ARG A 293 20.38 30.50 -14.70
CA ARG A 293 19.94 29.19 -15.22
C ARG A 293 19.17 28.35 -14.20
N GLU A 294 19.04 28.81 -12.96
CA GLU A 294 18.30 28.15 -11.88
C GLU A 294 16.86 27.82 -12.30
N LEU A 295 16.17 28.75 -12.96
CA LEU A 295 14.85 28.53 -13.54
C LEU A 295 14.84 27.48 -14.67
N ALA A 296 15.87 27.47 -15.53
CA ALA A 296 15.96 26.48 -16.62
C ALA A 296 16.32 25.08 -16.08
N VAL A 297 17.16 25.01 -15.03
CA VAL A 297 17.56 23.77 -14.35
C VAL A 297 16.41 23.21 -13.50
N SER A 298 15.57 24.06 -12.91
CA SER A 298 14.33 23.61 -12.26
C SER A 298 13.34 23.09 -13.31
N GLN A 299 13.21 23.77 -14.45
CA GLN A 299 12.38 23.32 -15.57
C GLN A 299 12.86 21.98 -16.18
N LEU A 300 14.16 21.65 -16.15
CA LEU A 300 14.64 20.33 -16.58
C LEU A 300 14.07 19.19 -15.73
N ALA A 301 13.92 19.39 -14.41
CA ALA A 301 13.25 18.41 -13.55
C ALA A 301 11.77 18.26 -13.93
N ASP A 302 11.14 19.34 -14.39
CA ASP A 302 9.76 19.37 -14.89
C ASP A 302 9.62 18.78 -16.31
N LEU A 303 10.69 18.64 -17.09
CA LEU A 303 10.66 17.99 -18.42
C LEU A 303 10.74 16.45 -18.32
N GLY A 304 11.36 15.91 -17.26
CA GLY A 304 11.60 14.48 -17.05
C GLY A 304 10.35 13.63 -16.73
N GLY A 305 9.23 14.25 -16.33
CA GLY A 305 7.93 13.56 -16.28
C GLY A 305 7.30 13.33 -17.66
N GLY A 306 8.01 13.69 -18.74
CA GLY A 306 7.47 13.70 -20.10
C GLY A 306 8.23 12.81 -21.07
N ARG A 307 8.36 11.50 -20.79
CA ARG A 307 8.48 10.37 -21.76
C ARG A 307 8.82 9.06 -21.02
N GLY A 308 7.88 8.57 -20.22
CA GLY A 308 7.95 7.26 -19.56
C GLY A 308 7.05 7.10 -18.33
N GLY A 309 6.72 8.19 -17.63
CA GLY A 309 5.87 8.16 -16.43
C GLY A 309 4.93 9.37 -16.42
N ASP A 310 3.65 9.10 -16.67
CA ASP A 310 2.48 9.96 -16.52
C ASP A 310 2.46 11.37 -17.17
N PRO A 311 2.15 11.47 -18.48
CA PRO A 311 1.83 12.72 -19.15
C PRO A 311 0.64 13.48 -18.53
N VAL A 312 -0.26 12.80 -17.81
CA VAL A 312 -1.52 13.37 -17.33
C VAL A 312 -1.26 14.45 -16.27
N GLY A 313 -0.28 14.26 -15.38
CA GLY A 313 0.04 15.22 -14.33
C GLY A 313 0.59 16.56 -14.85
N GLN A 314 1.38 16.55 -15.92
CA GLN A 314 2.01 17.75 -16.47
C GLN A 314 1.05 18.57 -17.33
N ASP A 315 0.29 17.89 -18.20
CA ASP A 315 -0.71 18.55 -19.02
C ASP A 315 -1.81 19.16 -18.15
N LEU A 316 -2.20 18.48 -17.07
CA LEU A 316 -3.15 19.01 -16.11
C LEU A 316 -2.63 20.27 -15.40
N ALA A 317 -1.38 20.27 -14.92
CA ALA A 317 -0.81 21.45 -14.26
C ALA A 317 -0.64 22.65 -15.21
N ARG A 318 -0.29 22.39 -16.48
CA ARG A 318 -0.20 23.43 -17.52
C ARG A 318 -1.57 23.97 -17.92
N THR A 319 -2.59 23.12 -17.92
CA THR A 319 -3.96 23.49 -18.31
C THR A 319 -4.70 24.18 -17.17
N ASP A 320 -4.61 23.64 -15.96
CA ASP A 320 -5.28 24.14 -14.75
C ASP A 320 -4.47 23.80 -13.48
N GLU A 321 -3.64 24.75 -13.04
CA GLU A 321 -2.85 24.64 -11.82
C GLU A 321 -3.74 24.45 -10.57
N ARG A 322 -4.92 25.06 -10.53
CA ARG A 322 -5.82 24.98 -9.37
C ARG A 322 -6.29 23.55 -9.17
N VAL A 323 -6.71 22.88 -10.24
CA VAL A 323 -7.13 21.47 -10.21
C VAL A 323 -5.94 20.57 -9.89
N ALA A 324 -4.78 20.78 -10.53
CA ALA A 324 -3.58 19.99 -10.26
C ALA A 324 -3.10 20.12 -8.79
N LYS A 325 -3.17 21.32 -8.21
CA LYS A 325 -2.86 21.56 -6.80
C LYS A 325 -3.85 20.85 -5.88
N ALA A 326 -5.16 20.91 -6.17
CA ALA A 326 -6.17 20.23 -5.37
C ALA A 326 -5.96 18.71 -5.34
N ILE A 327 -5.65 18.09 -6.49
CA ILE A 327 -5.35 16.65 -6.56
C ILE A 327 -4.11 16.28 -5.76
N ARG A 328 -3.02 17.07 -5.85
CA ARG A 328 -1.81 16.84 -5.04
C ARG A 328 -2.08 16.94 -3.54
N LEU A 329 -2.88 17.92 -3.12
CA LEU A 329 -3.25 18.08 -1.71
C LEU A 329 -4.16 16.96 -1.21
N GLU A 330 -5.08 16.48 -2.05
CA GLU A 330 -5.93 15.33 -1.69
C GLU A 330 -5.12 14.03 -1.62
N HIS A 331 -4.19 13.80 -2.55
CA HIS A 331 -3.26 12.67 -2.48
C HIS A 331 -2.46 12.70 -1.17
N ARG A 332 -1.95 13.88 -0.79
CA ARG A 332 -1.27 14.08 0.49
C ARG A 332 -2.18 13.75 1.68
N ARG A 333 -3.44 14.22 1.68
CA ARG A 333 -4.42 13.91 2.73
C ARG A 333 -4.63 12.41 2.86
N GLN A 334 -4.85 11.70 1.75
CA GLN A 334 -5.07 10.25 1.74
C GLN A 334 -3.85 9.47 2.24
N SER A 335 -2.65 9.95 1.92
CA SER A 335 -1.39 9.35 2.37
C SER A 335 -1.12 9.60 3.87
N GLU A 336 -1.38 10.81 4.36
CA GLU A 336 -1.07 11.20 5.75
C GLU A 336 -2.15 10.84 6.78
N ASN A 337 -3.43 10.74 6.38
CA ASN A 337 -4.54 10.48 7.30
C ASN A 337 -4.85 8.97 7.45
N ILE A 338 -5.54 8.62 8.54
CA ILE A 338 -6.25 7.34 8.68
C ILE A 338 -7.65 7.51 8.05
N GLU A 339 -7.99 6.65 7.10
CA GLU A 339 -9.28 6.64 6.41
C GLU A 339 -10.17 5.49 6.95
N LEU A 340 -11.21 5.84 7.69
CA LEU A 340 -12.16 4.89 8.30
C LEU A 340 -13.58 5.02 7.76
N ILE A 341 -13.81 5.75 6.66
CA ILE A 341 -15.09 5.73 5.97
C ILE A 341 -15.32 4.33 5.39
N ALA A 342 -16.32 3.60 5.92
CA ALA A 342 -16.61 2.20 5.56
C ALA A 342 -16.98 1.93 4.09
N SER A 343 -17.20 2.98 3.30
CA SER A 343 -17.48 2.91 1.86
C SER A 343 -16.29 3.37 1.00
N GLU A 344 -15.17 3.74 1.60
CA GLU A 344 -13.96 4.14 0.90
C GLU A 344 -12.93 3.02 0.89
N ASN A 345 -12.08 3.07 -0.13
CA ASN A 345 -10.95 2.19 -0.33
C ASN A 345 -9.98 2.84 -1.33
N PHE A 346 -8.75 2.37 -1.37
CA PHE A 346 -7.75 2.83 -2.33
C PHE A 346 -7.62 1.84 -3.48
N THR A 347 -7.94 2.27 -4.71
CA THR A 347 -7.81 1.41 -5.88
C THR A 347 -6.36 1.27 -6.33
N SER A 348 -6.04 0.23 -7.11
CA SER A 348 -4.67 0.02 -7.59
C SER A 348 -4.29 1.05 -8.65
N PRO A 349 -2.98 1.36 -8.81
CA PRO A 349 -2.50 2.22 -9.89
C PRO A 349 -2.94 1.74 -11.28
N ALA A 350 -3.04 0.42 -11.49
CA ALA A 350 -3.52 -0.15 -12.74
C ALA A 350 -4.98 0.21 -13.04
N VAL A 351 -5.86 0.22 -12.02
CA VAL A 351 -7.24 0.68 -12.18
C VAL A 351 -7.30 2.17 -12.49
N MET A 352 -6.47 3.00 -11.82
CA MET A 352 -6.39 4.44 -12.09
C MET A 352 -5.89 4.72 -13.52
N GLN A 353 -4.89 3.97 -13.98
CA GLN A 353 -4.38 4.07 -15.35
C GLN A 353 -5.45 3.73 -16.40
N ALA A 354 -6.26 2.69 -16.16
CA ALA A 354 -7.36 2.34 -17.07
C ALA A 354 -8.45 3.42 -17.12
N GLN A 355 -8.77 4.03 -15.96
CA GLN A 355 -9.71 5.15 -15.86
C GLN A 355 -9.25 6.38 -16.66
N GLY A 356 -7.94 6.67 -16.66
CA GLY A 356 -7.34 7.80 -17.39
C GLY A 356 -6.95 7.51 -18.84
N SER A 357 -7.35 6.37 -19.41
CA SER A 357 -6.92 5.93 -20.74
C SER A 357 -7.72 6.54 -21.90
N CYS A 358 -7.30 6.27 -23.14
CA CYS A 358 -7.99 6.69 -24.37
C CYS A 358 -9.43 6.16 -24.48
N LEU A 359 -9.82 5.17 -23.67
CA LEU A 359 -11.19 4.65 -23.60
C LEU A 359 -12.19 5.69 -23.10
N THR A 360 -11.73 6.81 -22.52
CA THR A 360 -12.57 7.97 -22.22
C THR A 360 -13.24 8.56 -23.48
N ASN A 361 -12.58 8.42 -24.65
CA ASN A 361 -13.07 8.98 -25.90
C ASN A 361 -14.10 8.09 -26.60
N LYS A 362 -14.23 6.81 -26.20
CA LYS A 362 -15.00 5.82 -26.96
C LYS A 362 -16.47 5.81 -26.53
N TYR A 363 -17.34 6.14 -27.49
CA TYR A 363 -18.79 5.97 -27.37
C TYR A 363 -19.21 4.60 -27.95
N ALA A 364 -19.80 3.72 -27.12
CA ALA A 364 -20.04 2.30 -27.46
C ALA A 364 -21.44 1.79 -27.05
N GLU A 365 -22.50 2.52 -27.43
CA GLU A 365 -23.88 2.11 -27.14
C GLU A 365 -24.24 0.71 -27.68
N GLY A 366 -25.04 -0.03 -26.91
CA GLY A 366 -25.33 -1.45 -27.13
C GLY A 366 -24.46 -2.36 -26.26
N TYR A 367 -24.31 -3.61 -26.68
CA TYR A 367 -23.57 -4.65 -25.96
C TYR A 367 -22.52 -5.29 -26.88
N PRO A 368 -21.52 -6.02 -26.37
CA PRO A 368 -20.51 -6.68 -27.19
C PRO A 368 -21.12 -7.45 -28.38
N GLY A 369 -20.59 -7.22 -29.58
CA GLY A 369 -21.08 -7.79 -30.84
C GLY A 369 -22.41 -7.22 -31.36
N ARG A 370 -23.10 -6.36 -30.61
CA ARG A 370 -24.38 -5.72 -30.97
C ARG A 370 -24.37 -4.23 -30.58
N ARG A 371 -23.52 -3.47 -31.26
CA ARG A 371 -23.33 -2.03 -31.03
C ARG A 371 -24.12 -1.18 -32.02
N TRP A 372 -24.49 0.02 -31.59
CA TRP A 372 -25.13 1.03 -32.43
C TRP A 372 -24.11 1.82 -33.29
N TYR A 373 -22.85 1.84 -32.87
CA TYR A 373 -21.75 2.53 -33.54
C TYR A 373 -20.61 1.56 -33.88
N GLY A 374 -19.89 1.83 -34.97
CA GLY A 374 -18.70 1.08 -35.37
C GLY A 374 -17.45 1.39 -34.54
N GLY A 375 -16.34 0.70 -34.82
CA GLY A 375 -15.05 0.89 -34.15
C GLY A 375 -15.02 0.40 -32.70
N CYS A 376 -15.76 -0.68 -32.40
CA CYS A 376 -15.94 -1.21 -31.06
C CYS A 376 -15.17 -2.52 -30.80
N GLU A 377 -14.37 -2.99 -31.75
CA GLU A 377 -13.67 -4.27 -31.72
C GLU A 377 -12.87 -4.48 -30.42
N PHE A 378 -12.12 -3.47 -29.96
CA PHE A 378 -11.29 -3.59 -28.75
C PHE A 378 -12.05 -3.30 -27.46
N VAL A 379 -13.12 -2.49 -27.51
CA VAL A 379 -13.93 -2.22 -26.32
C VAL A 379 -14.89 -3.36 -26.02
N ASP A 380 -15.30 -4.12 -27.03
CA ASP A 380 -16.03 -5.36 -26.85
C ASP A 380 -15.19 -6.39 -26.08
N ASP A 381 -13.90 -6.55 -26.40
CA ASP A 381 -12.99 -7.42 -25.64
C ASP A 381 -12.86 -6.99 -24.17
N VAL A 382 -12.73 -5.69 -23.91
CA VAL A 382 -12.64 -5.13 -22.55
C VAL A 382 -13.92 -5.37 -21.76
N GLU A 383 -15.08 -5.12 -22.36
CA GLU A 383 -16.37 -5.33 -21.70
C GLU A 383 -16.65 -6.83 -21.48
N GLN A 384 -16.33 -7.68 -22.45
CA GLN A 384 -16.48 -9.12 -22.32
C GLN A 384 -15.59 -9.67 -21.21
N ALA A 385 -14.33 -9.21 -21.11
CA ALA A 385 -13.44 -9.59 -20.02
C ALA A 385 -14.00 -9.18 -18.64
N ALA A 386 -14.64 -8.00 -18.53
CA ALA A 386 -15.29 -7.59 -17.29
C ALA A 386 -16.51 -8.48 -16.96
N ILE A 387 -17.32 -8.83 -17.96
CA ILE A 387 -18.49 -9.71 -17.80
C ILE A 387 -18.05 -11.09 -17.32
N ASP A 388 -17.10 -11.72 -18.01
CA ASP A 388 -16.64 -13.08 -17.71
C ASP A 388 -16.04 -13.17 -16.31
N ARG A 389 -15.18 -12.21 -15.95
CA ARG A 389 -14.57 -12.16 -14.61
C ARG A 389 -15.59 -11.89 -13.51
N ALA A 390 -16.60 -11.04 -13.75
CA ALA A 390 -17.67 -10.82 -12.77
C ALA A 390 -18.51 -12.08 -12.55
N LYS A 391 -18.82 -12.82 -13.63
CA LYS A 391 -19.53 -14.09 -13.52
C LYS A 391 -18.72 -15.13 -12.77
N GLU A 392 -17.44 -15.26 -13.07
CA GLU A 392 -16.52 -16.17 -12.38
C GLU A 392 -16.42 -15.84 -10.88
N LEU A 393 -16.24 -14.56 -10.55
CA LEU A 393 -16.03 -14.12 -9.17
C LEU A 393 -17.23 -14.40 -8.26
N PHE A 394 -18.45 -14.26 -8.79
CA PHE A 394 -19.68 -14.34 -7.99
C PHE A 394 -20.54 -15.57 -8.26
N GLY A 395 -20.22 -16.37 -9.27
CA GLY A 395 -21.02 -17.53 -9.69
C GLY A 395 -22.34 -17.15 -10.35
N ALA A 396 -22.37 -16.03 -11.10
CA ALA A 396 -23.58 -15.53 -11.74
C ALA A 396 -23.78 -16.09 -13.16
N GLU A 397 -25.02 -16.32 -13.56
CA GLU A 397 -25.36 -16.77 -14.92
C GLU A 397 -25.21 -15.63 -15.95
N HIS A 398 -25.60 -14.40 -15.57
CA HIS A 398 -25.46 -13.18 -16.35
C HIS A 398 -24.90 -12.04 -15.50
N ALA A 399 -24.10 -11.18 -16.13
CA ALA A 399 -23.57 -9.96 -15.54
C ALA A 399 -23.68 -8.79 -16.52
N ASN A 400 -24.28 -7.69 -16.07
CA ASN A 400 -24.25 -6.41 -16.76
C ASN A 400 -23.29 -5.47 -16.04
N VAL A 401 -22.22 -5.07 -16.74
CA VAL A 401 -21.12 -4.26 -16.19
C VAL A 401 -21.20 -2.78 -16.56
N GLN A 402 -22.26 -2.36 -17.26
CA GLN A 402 -22.43 -0.98 -17.74
C GLN A 402 -22.96 0.05 -16.73
N PRO A 403 -23.61 -0.28 -15.58
CA PRO A 403 -24.09 0.76 -14.67
C PRO A 403 -22.98 1.71 -14.23
N HIS A 404 -23.22 3.03 -14.35
CA HIS A 404 -22.20 4.03 -13.98
C HIS A 404 -22.06 4.17 -12.46
N SER A 405 -23.04 3.68 -11.69
CA SER A 405 -23.04 3.67 -10.22
C SER A 405 -23.92 2.54 -9.67
N GLY A 406 -23.78 2.27 -8.36
CA GLY A 406 -24.69 1.34 -7.67
C GLY A 406 -26.15 1.82 -7.66
N ALA A 407 -26.38 3.13 -7.57
CA ALA A 407 -27.73 3.68 -7.61
C ALA A 407 -28.41 3.40 -8.96
N GLN A 408 -27.69 3.59 -10.08
CA GLN A 408 -28.22 3.26 -11.40
C GLN A 408 -28.40 1.75 -11.62
N ALA A 409 -27.53 0.92 -11.05
CA ALA A 409 -27.73 -0.53 -11.07
C ALA A 409 -29.06 -0.90 -10.38
N ASN A 410 -29.34 -0.30 -9.21
CA ASN A 410 -30.61 -0.49 -8.49
C ASN A 410 -31.79 0.05 -9.31
N THR A 411 -31.66 1.23 -9.93
CA THR A 411 -32.70 1.81 -10.81
C THR A 411 -33.08 0.86 -11.94
N ALA A 412 -32.09 0.28 -12.63
CA ALA A 412 -32.36 -0.64 -13.74
C ALA A 412 -33.12 -1.89 -13.29
N VAL A 413 -32.77 -2.48 -12.14
CA VAL A 413 -33.51 -3.63 -11.57
C VAL A 413 -34.95 -3.25 -11.25
N TYR A 414 -35.16 -2.14 -10.55
CA TYR A 414 -36.51 -1.71 -10.19
C TYR A 414 -37.36 -1.39 -11.43
N PHE A 415 -36.83 -0.68 -12.42
CA PHE A 415 -37.60 -0.30 -13.61
C PHE A 415 -37.85 -1.47 -14.56
N ALA A 416 -36.99 -2.49 -14.56
CA ALA A 416 -37.19 -3.69 -15.35
C ALA A 416 -38.37 -4.54 -14.86
N PHE A 417 -38.62 -4.56 -13.54
CA PHE A 417 -39.54 -5.54 -12.93
C PHE A 417 -40.72 -4.93 -12.15
N LEU A 418 -40.67 -3.64 -11.82
CA LEU A 418 -41.72 -2.94 -11.09
C LEU A 418 -42.37 -1.85 -11.93
N LYS A 419 -43.65 -1.64 -11.68
CA LYS A 419 -44.46 -0.53 -12.16
C LYS A 419 -44.65 0.48 -11.03
N HIS A 420 -44.94 1.73 -11.39
CA HIS A 420 -45.31 2.75 -10.41
C HIS A 420 -46.46 2.24 -9.52
N GLY A 421 -46.36 2.48 -8.22
CA GLY A 421 -47.32 2.01 -7.20
C GLY A 421 -47.08 0.58 -6.70
N ASP A 422 -46.28 -0.25 -7.39
CA ASP A 422 -45.94 -1.60 -6.89
C ASP A 422 -45.34 -1.53 -5.48
N LYS A 423 -45.57 -2.59 -4.71
CA LYS A 423 -45.17 -2.66 -3.30
C LYS A 423 -43.75 -3.22 -3.15
N ILE A 424 -42.92 -2.55 -2.34
CA ILE A 424 -41.57 -3.03 -1.98
C ILE A 424 -41.40 -3.11 -0.46
N LEU A 425 -40.77 -4.17 0.00
CA LEU A 425 -40.42 -4.39 1.41
C LEU A 425 -38.90 -4.32 1.57
N THR A 426 -38.40 -3.36 2.35
CA THR A 426 -36.98 -3.02 2.39
C THR A 426 -36.47 -2.75 3.80
N MET A 427 -35.15 -2.76 4.01
CA MET A 427 -34.57 -2.43 5.32
C MET A 427 -34.72 -0.93 5.60
N ASP A 428 -35.16 -0.58 6.81
CA ASP A 428 -35.24 0.81 7.26
C ASP A 428 -33.85 1.47 7.25
N LEU A 429 -33.76 2.70 6.73
CA LEU A 429 -32.53 3.50 6.71
C LEU A 429 -31.98 3.72 8.12
N ALA A 430 -32.83 3.98 9.11
CA ALA A 430 -32.43 4.19 10.51
C ALA A 430 -31.83 2.92 11.13
N HIS A 431 -32.15 1.74 10.57
CA HIS A 431 -31.67 0.45 11.04
C HIS A 431 -30.53 -0.13 10.18
N GLY A 432 -30.05 0.61 9.18
CA GLY A 432 -28.88 0.24 8.39
C GLY A 432 -29.11 0.13 6.89
N GLY A 433 -30.33 0.38 6.39
CA GLY A 433 -30.67 0.36 4.97
C GLY A 433 -29.92 1.39 4.12
N HIS A 434 -30.28 1.51 2.83
CA HIS A 434 -29.72 2.50 1.92
C HIS A 434 -30.81 3.37 1.30
N LEU A 435 -30.45 4.59 0.90
CA LEU A 435 -31.37 5.56 0.30
C LEU A 435 -32.13 5.01 -0.92
N THR A 436 -31.49 4.18 -1.72
CA THR A 436 -32.10 3.57 -2.92
C THR A 436 -33.06 2.44 -2.62
N HIS A 437 -33.25 2.07 -1.35
CA HIS A 437 -34.14 0.98 -0.93
C HIS A 437 -35.48 1.55 -0.42
N GLY A 438 -36.01 2.59 -1.07
CA GLY A 438 -37.33 3.14 -0.75
C GLY A 438 -37.34 4.40 0.12
N HIS A 439 -36.23 5.12 0.26
CA HIS A 439 -36.26 6.40 0.99
C HIS A 439 -37.14 7.42 0.24
N PRO A 440 -38.00 8.22 0.91
CA PRO A 440 -38.98 9.11 0.24
C PRO A 440 -38.38 10.18 -0.69
N LYS A 441 -37.08 10.49 -0.52
CA LYS A 441 -36.34 11.43 -1.39
C LYS A 441 -35.63 10.77 -2.56
N ASN A 442 -35.64 9.45 -2.64
CA ASN A 442 -35.10 8.68 -3.75
C ASN A 442 -36.24 8.20 -4.67
N PHE A 443 -35.97 7.97 -5.96
CA PHE A 443 -36.99 7.50 -6.91
C PHE A 443 -37.74 6.26 -6.40
N SER A 444 -37.03 5.35 -5.72
CA SER A 444 -37.62 4.12 -5.17
C SER A 444 -38.73 4.43 -4.15
N GLY A 445 -38.55 5.41 -3.27
CA GLY A 445 -39.59 5.84 -2.32
C GLY A 445 -40.61 6.81 -2.92
N MET A 446 -40.28 7.48 -4.02
CA MET A 446 -41.21 8.34 -4.74
C MET A 446 -42.18 7.55 -5.63
N PHE A 447 -41.75 6.42 -6.18
CA PHE A 447 -42.50 5.69 -7.22
C PHE A 447 -43.21 4.44 -6.71
N TYR A 448 -42.73 3.85 -5.62
CA TYR A 448 -43.26 2.58 -5.11
C TYR A 448 -43.89 2.76 -3.74
N THR A 449 -44.80 1.86 -3.40
CA THR A 449 -45.37 1.81 -2.05
C THR A 449 -44.40 1.05 -1.15
N VAL A 450 -43.84 1.70 -0.14
CA VAL A 450 -42.75 1.14 0.68
C VAL A 450 -43.26 0.74 2.07
N LYS A 451 -42.92 -0.47 2.51
CA LYS A 451 -42.95 -0.88 3.93
C LYS A 451 -41.52 -1.24 4.34
N HIS A 452 -41.15 -0.92 5.57
CA HIS A 452 -39.82 -1.21 6.08
C HIS A 452 -39.83 -2.38 7.08
N TYR A 453 -38.79 -3.22 7.01
CA TYR A 453 -38.41 -4.11 8.09
C TYR A 453 -37.17 -3.56 8.80
N GLY A 454 -36.93 -4.03 10.02
CA GLY A 454 -35.89 -3.50 10.88
C GLY A 454 -35.10 -4.57 11.61
N VAL A 455 -34.43 -4.12 12.67
CA VAL A 455 -33.71 -4.98 13.61
C VAL A 455 -34.51 -5.12 14.90
N ASP A 456 -34.27 -6.18 15.66
CA ASP A 456 -34.82 -6.37 17.00
C ASP A 456 -34.18 -5.37 18.00
N PRO A 457 -34.97 -4.72 18.88
CA PRO A 457 -34.46 -3.73 19.84
C PRO A 457 -33.43 -4.23 20.85
N LYS A 458 -33.37 -5.54 21.12
CA LYS A 458 -32.45 -6.10 22.12
C LYS A 458 -31.14 -6.54 21.50
N THR A 459 -31.21 -7.19 20.35
CA THR A 459 -30.06 -7.80 19.67
C THR A 459 -29.47 -6.90 18.60
N GLU A 460 -30.25 -5.94 18.09
CA GLU A 460 -29.91 -5.06 16.97
C GLU A 460 -29.55 -5.85 15.71
N ARG A 461 -30.16 -7.04 15.56
CA ARG A 461 -30.05 -7.91 14.39
C ARG A 461 -31.38 -7.96 13.64
N VAL A 462 -31.35 -8.24 12.33
CA VAL A 462 -32.58 -8.34 11.52
C VAL A 462 -33.52 -9.36 12.17
N ASP A 463 -34.76 -8.93 12.37
CA ASP A 463 -35.82 -9.80 12.88
C ASP A 463 -36.56 -10.43 11.68
N TYR A 464 -36.14 -11.65 11.33
CA TYR A 464 -36.69 -12.37 10.17
C TYR A 464 -38.14 -12.81 10.39
N ASP A 465 -38.60 -13.00 11.62
CA ASP A 465 -39.98 -13.39 11.91
C ASP A 465 -40.93 -12.21 11.75
N LEU A 466 -40.53 -11.02 12.20
CA LEU A 466 -41.26 -9.78 11.92
C LEU A 466 -41.22 -9.43 10.44
N LEU A 467 -40.09 -9.65 9.76
CA LEU A 467 -39.98 -9.48 8.30
C LEU A 467 -40.97 -10.39 7.58
N GLU A 468 -41.04 -11.66 7.94
CA GLU A 468 -41.98 -12.62 7.34
C GLU A 468 -43.44 -12.18 7.56
N LYS A 469 -43.82 -11.83 8.80
CA LYS A 469 -45.17 -11.34 9.10
C LYS A 469 -45.51 -10.10 8.28
N ALA A 470 -44.58 -9.15 8.19
CA ALA A 470 -44.76 -7.94 7.41
C ALA A 470 -44.91 -8.24 5.91
N ALA A 471 -44.15 -9.20 5.37
CA ALA A 471 -44.26 -9.65 3.99
C ALA A 471 -45.64 -10.27 3.70
N ILE A 472 -46.12 -11.16 4.58
CA ILE A 472 -47.43 -11.82 4.42
C ILE A 472 -48.57 -10.79 4.44
N GLU A 473 -48.52 -9.83 5.36
CA GLU A 473 -49.55 -8.79 5.49
C GLU A 473 -49.52 -7.81 4.31
N PHE A 474 -48.31 -7.38 3.91
CA PHE A 474 -48.14 -6.30 2.94
C PHE A 474 -48.23 -6.79 1.49
N GLN A 475 -47.89 -8.06 1.23
CA GLN A 475 -47.81 -8.68 -0.10
C GLN A 475 -46.94 -7.84 -1.06
N PRO A 476 -45.64 -7.68 -0.76
CA PRO A 476 -44.73 -6.93 -1.63
C PRO A 476 -44.50 -7.70 -2.94
N LYS A 477 -44.31 -6.96 -4.04
CA LYS A 477 -43.86 -7.55 -5.30
C LYS A 477 -42.35 -7.83 -5.30
N MET A 478 -41.61 -7.08 -4.50
CA MET A 478 -40.16 -7.26 -4.34
C MET A 478 -39.75 -7.04 -2.88
N ILE A 479 -38.88 -7.92 -2.39
CA ILE A 479 -38.19 -7.78 -1.12
C ILE A 479 -36.74 -7.40 -1.42
N THR A 480 -36.25 -6.31 -0.83
CA THR A 480 -34.86 -5.87 -0.97
C THR A 480 -34.04 -6.21 0.27
N VAL A 481 -32.87 -6.81 0.08
CA VAL A 481 -31.92 -7.17 1.14
C VAL A 481 -30.56 -6.55 0.88
N GLY A 482 -29.98 -5.89 1.88
CA GLY A 482 -28.72 -5.17 1.73
C GLY A 482 -28.68 -3.99 2.68
N ALA A 483 -27.47 -3.56 3.05
CA ALA A 483 -27.30 -2.54 4.08
C ALA A 483 -26.07 -1.67 3.81
N SER A 484 -26.17 -0.42 4.26
CA SER A 484 -25.06 0.53 4.32
C SER A 484 -24.39 0.55 5.69
N ALA A 485 -25.14 0.26 6.75
CA ALA A 485 -24.70 0.41 8.13
C ALA A 485 -25.27 -0.74 8.99
N TYR A 486 -24.88 -1.97 8.66
CA TYR A 486 -25.23 -3.17 9.40
C TYR A 486 -23.98 -4.05 9.55
N SER A 487 -23.59 -4.38 10.77
CA SER A 487 -22.29 -5.03 11.07
C SER A 487 -22.37 -6.56 11.17
N ARG A 488 -23.52 -7.16 10.89
CA ARG A 488 -23.75 -8.61 11.02
C ARG A 488 -24.04 -9.26 9.67
N LEU A 489 -23.92 -10.58 9.63
CA LEU A 489 -24.25 -11.35 8.44
C LEU A 489 -25.76 -11.30 8.17
N LEU A 490 -26.12 -11.31 6.88
CA LEU A 490 -27.50 -11.43 6.41
C LEU A 490 -27.76 -12.87 5.98
N ASP A 491 -28.92 -13.40 6.35
CA ASP A 491 -29.34 -14.75 6.01
C ASP A 491 -30.13 -14.73 4.69
N TYR A 492 -29.41 -14.86 3.58
CA TYR A 492 -30.01 -14.83 2.25
C TYR A 492 -30.91 -16.03 1.95
N ALA A 493 -30.66 -17.18 2.59
CA ALA A 493 -31.52 -18.35 2.45
C ALA A 493 -32.88 -18.08 3.10
N ARG A 494 -32.88 -17.53 4.32
CA ARG A 494 -34.11 -17.13 5.01
C ARG A 494 -34.87 -16.04 4.25
N MET A 495 -34.15 -15.07 3.65
CA MET A 495 -34.78 -14.06 2.79
C MET A 495 -35.47 -14.66 1.55
N ARG A 496 -34.87 -15.70 0.95
CA ARG A 496 -35.46 -16.42 -0.18
C ARG A 496 -36.74 -17.13 0.21
N GLU A 497 -36.74 -17.85 1.34
CA GLU A 497 -37.94 -18.53 1.85
C GLU A 497 -39.11 -17.55 2.05
N ILE A 498 -38.83 -16.38 2.64
CA ILE A 498 -39.86 -15.35 2.87
C ILE A 498 -40.38 -14.80 1.54
N ALA A 499 -39.48 -14.53 0.59
CA ALA A 499 -39.89 -14.05 -0.73
C ALA A 499 -40.74 -15.09 -1.48
N ASP A 500 -40.38 -16.38 -1.43
CA ASP A 500 -41.17 -17.46 -2.05
C ASP A 500 -42.55 -17.60 -1.41
N LYS A 501 -42.64 -17.46 -0.08
CA LYS A 501 -43.91 -17.57 0.66
C LYS A 501 -44.97 -16.57 0.22
N VAL A 502 -44.56 -15.40 -0.28
CA VAL A 502 -45.47 -14.34 -0.75
C VAL A 502 -45.38 -14.09 -2.26
N GLY A 503 -44.63 -14.92 -2.99
CA GLY A 503 -44.45 -14.78 -4.44
C GLY A 503 -43.70 -13.51 -4.87
N ALA A 504 -42.85 -12.96 -4.01
CA ALA A 504 -42.05 -11.77 -4.29
C ALA A 504 -40.73 -12.10 -5.01
N LEU A 505 -40.25 -11.14 -5.80
CA LEU A 505 -38.87 -11.13 -6.29
C LEU A 505 -37.91 -10.82 -5.12
N LEU A 506 -36.77 -11.52 -5.05
CA LEU A 506 -35.72 -11.20 -4.10
C LEU A 506 -34.61 -10.40 -4.79
N PHE A 507 -34.39 -9.18 -4.33
CA PHE A 507 -33.35 -8.30 -4.82
C PHE A 507 -32.30 -8.03 -3.73
N ALA A 508 -31.06 -8.48 -3.93
CA ALA A 508 -29.96 -8.22 -3.02
C ALA A 508 -29.05 -7.08 -3.50
N ASP A 509 -28.73 -6.12 -2.63
CA ASP A 509 -27.70 -5.10 -2.84
C ASP A 509 -26.52 -5.40 -1.91
N MET A 510 -25.44 -5.92 -2.49
CA MET A 510 -24.24 -6.31 -1.74
C MET A 510 -23.13 -5.24 -1.81
N ALA A 511 -23.45 -3.99 -2.16
CA ALA A 511 -22.47 -2.93 -2.42
C ALA A 511 -21.33 -2.84 -1.39
N HIS A 512 -21.67 -2.91 -0.10
CA HIS A 512 -20.72 -2.81 1.00
C HIS A 512 -19.86 -4.06 1.18
N VAL A 513 -20.44 -5.25 0.99
CA VAL A 513 -19.81 -6.55 1.31
C VAL A 513 -19.32 -7.30 0.07
N SER A 514 -19.41 -6.72 -1.12
CA SER A 514 -19.04 -7.38 -2.38
C SER A 514 -17.61 -7.91 -2.42
N GLY A 515 -16.66 -7.18 -1.83
CA GLY A 515 -15.29 -7.67 -1.64
C GLY A 515 -15.25 -8.90 -0.74
N LEU A 516 -15.96 -8.88 0.40
CA LEU A 516 -16.00 -9.99 1.35
C LEU A 516 -16.68 -11.23 0.75
N VAL A 517 -17.72 -11.03 -0.07
CA VAL A 517 -18.38 -12.10 -0.84
C VAL A 517 -17.42 -12.72 -1.85
N ALA A 518 -16.74 -11.89 -2.64
CA ALA A 518 -15.71 -12.33 -3.58
C ALA A 518 -14.54 -13.05 -2.88
N GLY A 519 -14.16 -12.60 -1.68
CA GLY A 519 -13.14 -13.21 -0.84
C GLY A 519 -13.59 -14.50 -0.13
N GLY A 520 -14.87 -14.84 -0.16
CA GLY A 520 -15.42 -16.04 0.50
C GLY A 520 -15.57 -15.92 2.02
N VAL A 521 -15.51 -14.71 2.58
CA VAL A 521 -15.61 -14.46 4.04
C VAL A 521 -16.95 -13.82 4.45
N HIS A 522 -17.91 -13.75 3.52
CA HIS A 522 -19.28 -13.33 3.76
C HIS A 522 -20.24 -14.19 2.90
N PRO A 523 -21.47 -14.52 3.38
CA PRO A 523 -22.44 -15.26 2.59
C PRO A 523 -22.68 -14.66 1.20
N ASN A 524 -22.74 -15.51 0.17
CA ASN A 524 -22.99 -15.10 -1.21
C ASN A 524 -24.52 -15.02 -1.48
N PRO A 525 -25.07 -13.85 -1.86
CA PRO A 525 -26.49 -13.73 -2.17
C PRO A 525 -26.89 -14.28 -3.54
N VAL A 526 -25.95 -14.48 -4.48
CA VAL A 526 -26.24 -14.86 -5.87
C VAL A 526 -27.06 -16.15 -6.01
N PRO A 527 -26.80 -17.24 -5.25
CA PRO A 527 -27.62 -18.45 -5.34
C PRO A 527 -29.07 -18.27 -4.88
N HIS A 528 -29.34 -17.25 -4.07
CA HIS A 528 -30.64 -17.04 -3.42
C HIS A 528 -31.47 -15.95 -4.11
N ALA A 529 -30.85 -14.85 -4.49
CA ALA A 529 -31.54 -13.70 -5.07
C ALA A 529 -31.90 -13.91 -6.55
N ASP A 530 -32.93 -13.21 -7.01
CA ASP A 530 -33.24 -13.11 -8.44
C ASP A 530 -32.31 -12.10 -9.14
N PHE A 531 -31.93 -11.06 -8.41
CA PHE A 531 -31.00 -10.02 -8.83
C PHE A 531 -30.04 -9.69 -7.69
N VAL A 532 -28.77 -9.49 -8.03
CA VAL A 532 -27.76 -8.94 -7.12
C VAL A 532 -27.14 -7.71 -7.75
N THR A 533 -27.19 -6.58 -7.07
CA THR A 533 -26.44 -5.38 -7.46
C THR A 533 -25.27 -5.14 -6.53
N THR A 534 -24.25 -4.47 -7.05
CA THR A 534 -23.15 -3.96 -6.21
C THR A 534 -22.47 -2.77 -6.84
N THR A 535 -21.82 -1.96 -5.99
CA THR A 535 -20.78 -1.03 -6.41
C THR A 535 -19.43 -1.74 -6.54
N THR A 536 -18.52 -1.18 -7.34
CA THR A 536 -17.18 -1.74 -7.57
C THR A 536 -16.06 -1.10 -6.74
N HIS A 537 -16.27 0.07 -6.13
CA HIS A 537 -15.19 0.84 -5.46
C HIS A 537 -14.94 0.50 -3.98
N LYS A 538 -15.93 -0.08 -3.28
CA LYS A 538 -15.89 -0.29 -1.83
C LYS A 538 -14.98 -1.46 -1.44
N GLY A 539 -15.54 -2.55 -0.90
CA GLY A 539 -14.77 -3.76 -0.56
C GLY A 539 -14.06 -4.40 -1.76
N LEU A 540 -14.57 -4.21 -2.99
CA LEU A 540 -13.94 -4.69 -4.22
C LEU A 540 -12.71 -3.90 -4.67
N ARG A 541 -12.49 -2.68 -4.14
CA ARG A 541 -11.30 -1.86 -4.42
C ARG A 541 -11.11 -1.48 -5.90
N GLY A 542 -12.19 -1.45 -6.67
CA GLY A 542 -12.20 -1.06 -8.08
C GLY A 542 -12.53 0.41 -8.32
N PRO A 543 -12.85 0.77 -9.57
CA PRO A 543 -13.31 2.12 -9.89
C PRO A 543 -14.71 2.40 -9.34
N ARG A 544 -15.10 3.67 -9.26
CA ARG A 544 -16.51 4.03 -9.07
C ARG A 544 -17.34 3.50 -10.25
N GLY A 545 -18.42 2.80 -9.94
CA GLY A 545 -19.22 2.03 -10.89
C GLY A 545 -20.22 1.12 -10.18
N GLY A 546 -21.13 0.53 -10.94
CA GLY A 546 -22.01 -0.55 -10.47
C GLY A 546 -22.06 -1.72 -11.44
N ILE A 547 -22.51 -2.88 -10.98
CA ILE A 547 -22.84 -4.04 -11.81
C ILE A 547 -24.18 -4.64 -11.36
N ILE A 548 -24.81 -5.38 -12.26
CA ILE A 548 -26.00 -6.19 -11.99
C ILE A 548 -25.66 -7.63 -12.33
N LEU A 549 -25.93 -8.55 -11.41
CA LEU A 549 -25.85 -9.98 -11.59
C LEU A 549 -27.27 -10.56 -11.53
N CYS A 550 -27.60 -11.49 -12.42
CA CYS A 550 -28.91 -12.12 -12.39
C CYS A 550 -28.88 -13.52 -13.01
N LYS A 551 -29.99 -14.24 -12.85
CA LYS A 551 -30.27 -15.50 -13.56
C LYS A 551 -30.43 -15.22 -15.05
N ALA A 552 -30.02 -16.14 -15.91
CA ALA A 552 -30.02 -15.97 -17.37
C ALA A 552 -31.41 -15.60 -17.94
N LYS A 553 -32.48 -16.12 -17.32
CA LYS A 553 -33.87 -15.81 -17.72
C LYS A 553 -34.26 -14.33 -17.60
N TYR A 554 -33.48 -13.51 -16.90
CA TYR A 554 -33.72 -12.08 -16.71
C TYR A 554 -32.73 -11.19 -17.47
N ALA A 555 -31.76 -11.78 -18.19
CA ALA A 555 -30.67 -11.04 -18.81
C ALA A 555 -31.18 -9.99 -19.81
N LYS A 556 -32.15 -10.37 -20.66
CA LYS A 556 -32.68 -9.49 -21.70
C LYS A 556 -33.38 -8.26 -21.14
N GLU A 557 -34.22 -8.43 -20.11
CA GLU A 557 -34.96 -7.35 -19.46
C GLU A 557 -34.01 -6.40 -18.74
N ILE A 558 -33.02 -6.93 -18.02
CA ILE A 558 -31.99 -6.12 -17.36
C ILE A 558 -31.17 -5.33 -18.38
N ASP A 559 -30.65 -6.00 -19.41
CA ASP A 559 -29.81 -5.35 -20.42
C ASP A 559 -30.58 -4.26 -21.16
N SER A 560 -31.82 -4.55 -21.55
CA SER A 560 -32.69 -3.57 -22.23
C SER A 560 -33.04 -2.39 -21.32
N MET A 561 -33.15 -2.62 -20.00
CA MET A 561 -33.45 -1.56 -19.05
C MET A 561 -32.22 -0.72 -18.72
N VAL A 562 -31.02 -1.30 -18.63
CA VAL A 562 -29.79 -0.53 -18.48
C VAL A 562 -29.59 0.35 -19.70
N PHE A 563 -29.65 -0.23 -20.91
CA PHE A 563 -29.59 0.50 -22.16
C PHE A 563 -30.57 -0.11 -23.19
N PRO A 564 -31.46 0.68 -23.81
CA PRO A 564 -31.55 2.15 -23.75
C PRO A 564 -32.43 2.69 -22.62
N GLY A 565 -32.87 1.86 -21.66
CA GLY A 565 -33.87 2.26 -20.67
C GLY A 565 -33.48 3.43 -19.76
N VAL A 566 -32.42 3.29 -18.96
CA VAL A 566 -32.04 4.29 -17.94
C VAL A 566 -30.65 4.92 -18.14
N GLN A 567 -29.87 4.46 -19.12
CA GLN A 567 -28.56 5.02 -19.47
C GLN A 567 -28.41 5.17 -20.99
N GLY A 568 -27.47 6.03 -21.40
CA GLY A 568 -26.92 6.09 -22.77
C GLY A 568 -25.63 5.27 -22.91
N GLY A 569 -24.59 5.84 -23.51
CA GLY A 569 -23.31 5.16 -23.71
C GLY A 569 -22.63 4.62 -22.44
N PRO A 570 -22.04 3.40 -22.47
CA PRO A 570 -21.25 2.88 -21.38
C PRO A 570 -19.92 3.63 -21.22
N LEU A 571 -19.45 3.77 -19.97
CA LEU A 571 -18.16 4.40 -19.67
C LEU A 571 -17.04 3.36 -19.84
N MET A 572 -16.50 3.23 -21.05
CA MET A 572 -15.54 2.15 -21.37
C MET A 572 -14.26 2.18 -20.53
N HIS A 573 -13.75 3.36 -20.18
CA HIS A 573 -12.61 3.52 -19.26
C HIS A 573 -12.94 3.02 -17.83
N VAL A 574 -14.17 3.20 -17.36
CA VAL A 574 -14.64 2.64 -16.08
C VAL A 574 -14.77 1.12 -16.19
N ILE A 575 -15.33 0.59 -17.27
CA ILE A 575 -15.45 -0.86 -17.51
C ILE A 575 -14.07 -1.52 -17.57
N ALA A 576 -13.08 -0.88 -18.21
CA ALA A 576 -11.70 -1.34 -18.18
C ALA A 576 -11.14 -1.42 -16.74
N GLY A 577 -11.37 -0.38 -15.93
CA GLY A 577 -11.01 -0.40 -14.51
C GLY A 577 -11.73 -1.53 -13.75
N LYS A 578 -13.01 -1.81 -14.06
CA LYS A 578 -13.75 -2.95 -13.48
C LYS A 578 -13.10 -4.28 -13.87
N ALA A 579 -12.73 -4.45 -15.15
CA ALA A 579 -12.07 -5.66 -15.64
C ALA A 579 -10.76 -5.94 -14.88
N ILE A 580 -9.94 -4.92 -14.64
CA ILE A 580 -8.69 -5.03 -13.86
C ILE A 580 -8.99 -5.36 -12.41
N CYS A 581 -9.92 -4.64 -11.78
CA CYS A 581 -10.37 -4.90 -10.41
C CYS A 581 -10.84 -6.36 -10.22
N PHE A 582 -11.64 -6.89 -11.14
CA PHE A 582 -12.12 -8.27 -11.05
C PHE A 582 -10.99 -9.27 -11.24
N LEU A 583 -10.03 -8.99 -12.12
CA LEU A 583 -8.83 -9.83 -12.26
C LEU A 583 -8.01 -9.85 -10.97
N GLU A 584 -7.82 -8.70 -10.31
CA GLU A 584 -7.17 -8.65 -9.00
C GLU A 584 -7.97 -9.43 -7.95
N ALA A 585 -9.29 -9.32 -7.95
CA ALA A 585 -10.17 -10.00 -7.00
C ALA A 585 -10.21 -11.52 -7.17
N LEU A 586 -9.94 -12.03 -8.39
CA LEU A 586 -9.83 -13.46 -8.67
C LEU A 586 -8.55 -14.09 -8.09
N LYS A 587 -7.53 -13.29 -7.74
CA LYS A 587 -6.27 -13.81 -7.23
C LYS A 587 -6.38 -14.31 -5.78
N PRO A 588 -5.61 -15.35 -5.38
CA PRO A 588 -5.66 -15.87 -4.01
C PRO A 588 -5.36 -14.83 -2.93
N GLU A 589 -4.46 -13.89 -3.19
CA GLU A 589 -4.07 -12.83 -2.25
C GLU A 589 -5.25 -11.91 -1.90
N PHE A 590 -6.23 -11.77 -2.79
CA PHE A 590 -7.44 -11.00 -2.50
C PHE A 590 -8.31 -11.66 -1.44
N LYS A 591 -8.37 -13.00 -1.39
CA LYS A 591 -9.10 -13.73 -0.34
C LYS A 591 -8.47 -13.48 1.03
N GLU A 592 -7.14 -13.53 1.11
CA GLU A 592 -6.42 -13.22 2.35
C GLU A 592 -6.62 -11.77 2.78
N TYR A 593 -6.58 -10.82 1.83
CA TYR A 593 -6.90 -9.42 2.07
C TYR A 593 -8.29 -9.25 2.69
N GLN A 594 -9.33 -9.89 2.14
CA GLN A 594 -10.69 -9.77 2.67
C GLN A 594 -10.83 -10.42 4.06
N ALA A 595 -10.13 -11.52 4.32
CA ALA A 595 -10.06 -12.12 5.65
C ALA A 595 -9.40 -11.14 6.66
N GLN A 596 -8.31 -10.48 6.26
CA GLN A 596 -7.66 -9.45 7.08
C GLN A 596 -8.59 -8.26 7.34
N VAL A 597 -9.40 -7.82 6.37
CA VAL A 597 -10.38 -6.73 6.56
C VAL A 597 -11.33 -7.05 7.72
N VAL A 598 -11.86 -8.28 7.79
CA VAL A 598 -12.76 -8.71 8.87
C VAL A 598 -12.02 -8.83 10.20
N ARG A 599 -10.79 -9.37 10.22
CA ARG A 599 -9.98 -9.44 11.45
C ARG A 599 -9.68 -8.04 11.99
N ASN A 600 -9.32 -7.10 11.11
CA ASN A 600 -9.10 -5.70 11.46
C ASN A 600 -10.36 -5.04 12.02
N ALA A 601 -11.52 -5.25 11.40
CA ALA A 601 -12.77 -4.68 11.89
C ALA A 601 -13.12 -5.19 13.31
N ARG A 602 -12.86 -6.47 13.58
CA ARG A 602 -13.01 -7.07 14.92
C ARG A 602 -12.01 -6.50 15.93
N ALA A 603 -10.74 -6.34 15.54
CA ALA A 603 -9.71 -5.75 16.39
C ALA A 603 -10.03 -4.29 16.76
N LEU A 604 -10.46 -3.47 15.79
CA LEU A 604 -10.88 -2.09 16.01
C LEU A 604 -12.09 -2.02 16.96
N ALA A 605 -13.10 -2.88 16.75
CA ALA A 605 -14.25 -2.97 17.63
C ALA A 605 -13.87 -3.34 19.07
N GLU A 606 -12.94 -4.28 19.24
CA GLU A 606 -12.45 -4.71 20.55
C GLU A 606 -11.62 -3.63 21.23
N GLY A 607 -10.75 -2.94 20.49
CA GLY A 607 -9.97 -1.80 21.01
C GLY A 607 -10.88 -0.69 21.54
N LEU A 608 -11.94 -0.34 20.82
CA LEU A 608 -12.91 0.65 21.26
C LEU A 608 -13.71 0.17 22.48
N LYS A 609 -14.09 -1.10 22.56
CA LYS A 609 -14.76 -1.65 23.76
C LYS A 609 -13.90 -1.51 25.02
N ARG A 610 -12.58 -1.71 24.91
CA ARG A 610 -11.65 -1.55 26.05
C ARG A 610 -11.63 -0.12 26.61
N HIS A 611 -11.92 0.87 25.76
CA HIS A 611 -12.10 2.27 26.13
C HIS A 611 -13.55 2.61 26.56
N GLY A 612 -14.42 1.61 26.71
CA GLY A 612 -15.79 1.76 27.19
C GLY A 612 -16.83 2.13 26.12
N TYR A 613 -16.46 2.18 24.83
CA TYR A 613 -17.43 2.46 23.77
C TYR A 613 -18.39 1.29 23.56
N ARG A 614 -19.68 1.58 23.36
CA ARG A 614 -20.67 0.55 23.01
C ARG A 614 -20.69 0.33 21.50
N ILE A 615 -20.51 -0.92 21.09
CA ILE A 615 -20.62 -1.32 19.69
C ILE A 615 -22.03 -1.86 19.42
N VAL A 616 -22.74 -1.28 18.46
CA VAL A 616 -24.08 -1.71 18.05
C VAL A 616 -24.04 -3.18 17.63
N SER A 617 -25.06 -3.94 18.03
CA SER A 617 -25.18 -5.40 17.88
C SER A 617 -24.08 -6.22 18.59
N GLY A 618 -23.25 -5.57 19.42
CA GLY A 618 -22.19 -6.20 20.21
C GLY A 618 -20.86 -6.46 19.48
N GLY A 619 -20.68 -6.02 18.24
CA GLY A 619 -19.48 -6.32 17.44
C GLY A 619 -19.72 -6.33 15.93
N THR A 620 -18.85 -7.02 15.18
CA THR A 620 -18.94 -7.10 13.72
C THR A 620 -18.51 -8.46 13.16
N ASP A 621 -19.17 -8.86 12.07
CA ASP A 621 -18.86 -10.02 11.24
C ASP A 621 -18.45 -9.62 9.81
N ASN A 622 -18.33 -8.31 9.54
CA ASN A 622 -17.95 -7.78 8.25
C ASN A 622 -16.89 -6.66 8.39
N HIS A 623 -16.79 -5.78 7.40
CA HIS A 623 -15.74 -4.76 7.29
C HIS A 623 -16.03 -3.46 8.04
N LEU A 624 -17.19 -3.34 8.69
CA LEU A 624 -17.62 -2.12 9.36
C LEU A 624 -18.16 -2.36 10.77
N LEU A 625 -18.21 -1.30 11.56
CA LEU A 625 -18.80 -1.26 12.88
C LEU A 625 -19.53 0.07 13.10
N LEU A 626 -20.55 0.03 13.95
CA LEU A 626 -21.29 1.20 14.42
C LEU A 626 -21.01 1.40 15.90
N VAL A 627 -20.55 2.61 16.25
CA VAL A 627 -20.21 3.00 17.62
C VAL A 627 -21.30 3.92 18.15
N ASP A 628 -21.88 3.55 19.29
CA ASP A 628 -22.87 4.35 20.02
C ASP A 628 -22.14 5.27 20.99
N LEU A 629 -22.28 6.57 20.77
CA LEU A 629 -21.54 7.62 21.49
C LEU A 629 -22.32 8.19 22.68
N ARG A 630 -23.59 7.81 22.87
CA ARG A 630 -24.42 8.29 23.99
C ARG A 630 -23.80 7.99 25.36
N PRO A 631 -23.18 6.81 25.62
CA PRO A 631 -22.48 6.57 26.89
C PRO A 631 -21.33 7.54 27.16
N MET A 632 -20.77 8.15 26.11
CA MET A 632 -19.69 9.15 26.18
C MET A 632 -20.21 10.59 26.24
N GLY A 633 -21.54 10.79 26.29
CA GLY A 633 -22.15 12.12 26.36
C GLY A 633 -21.87 13.00 25.14
N MET A 634 -21.65 12.40 23.97
CA MET A 634 -21.36 13.13 22.73
C MET A 634 -22.20 12.62 21.56
N ASP A 635 -22.40 13.47 20.56
CA ASP A 635 -23.04 13.10 19.29
C ASP A 635 -21.99 12.86 18.20
N GLY A 636 -22.42 12.24 17.11
CA GLY A 636 -21.58 11.89 15.96
C GLY A 636 -21.04 13.10 15.20
N LYS A 637 -21.69 14.28 15.27
CA LYS A 637 -21.16 15.49 14.64
C LYS A 637 -19.90 15.94 15.38
N VAL A 638 -19.97 16.03 16.71
CA VAL A 638 -18.82 16.40 17.55
C VAL A 638 -17.69 15.39 17.38
N ALA A 639 -18.00 14.10 17.36
CA ALA A 639 -16.99 13.06 17.16
C ALA A 639 -16.32 13.16 15.80
N GLN A 640 -17.07 13.33 14.72
CA GLN A 640 -16.52 13.47 13.38
C GLN A 640 -15.59 14.71 13.28
N GLU A 641 -16.03 15.87 13.77
CA GLU A 641 -15.24 17.11 13.71
C GLU A 641 -13.91 16.98 14.49
N ALA A 642 -13.94 16.34 15.66
CA ALA A 642 -12.73 16.09 16.46
C ALA A 642 -11.76 15.10 15.77
N LEU A 643 -12.29 14.02 15.19
CA LEU A 643 -11.49 13.02 14.48
C LEU A 643 -10.88 13.60 13.20
N ASP A 644 -11.64 14.37 12.41
CA ASP A 644 -11.13 15.03 11.20
C ASP A 644 -9.96 15.98 11.53
N ALA A 645 -10.08 16.76 12.61
CA ALA A 645 -8.99 17.61 13.11
C ALA A 645 -7.73 16.80 13.48
N ALA A 646 -7.92 15.65 14.12
CA ALA A 646 -6.85 14.71 14.47
C ALA A 646 -6.29 13.89 13.29
N GLY A 647 -6.77 14.08 12.06
CA GLY A 647 -6.30 13.33 10.89
C GLY A 647 -6.92 11.93 10.74
N ILE A 648 -8.04 11.66 11.42
CA ILE A 648 -8.80 10.42 11.35
C ILE A 648 -10.13 10.70 10.66
N THR A 649 -10.30 10.25 9.43
CA THR A 649 -11.52 10.50 8.66
C THR A 649 -12.57 9.43 8.94
N ALA A 650 -13.74 9.85 9.41
CA ALA A 650 -14.85 8.97 9.80
C ALA A 650 -16.21 9.60 9.46
N ASN A 651 -17.28 8.80 9.45
CA ASN A 651 -18.62 9.31 9.15
C ASN A 651 -19.54 9.25 10.37
N LYS A 652 -20.16 10.39 10.72
CA LYS A 652 -21.29 10.40 11.65
C LYS A 652 -22.46 9.58 11.09
N ASN A 653 -23.12 8.80 11.93
CA ASN A 653 -24.15 7.86 11.49
C ASN A 653 -25.21 7.67 12.55
N SER A 654 -26.48 7.63 12.14
CA SER A 654 -27.55 7.17 13.03
C SER A 654 -27.34 5.71 13.43
N ILE A 655 -27.83 5.34 14.60
CA ILE A 655 -27.83 3.96 15.08
C ILE A 655 -29.29 3.45 15.16
N PRO A 656 -29.53 2.14 15.25
CA PRO A 656 -30.88 1.64 15.49
C PRO A 656 -31.51 2.30 16.72
N PHE A 657 -32.78 2.70 16.60
CA PHE A 657 -33.55 3.37 17.66
C PHE A 657 -32.93 4.68 18.16
N ASP A 658 -32.20 5.38 17.29
CA ASP A 658 -31.67 6.71 17.59
C ASP A 658 -32.81 7.72 17.72
N THR A 659 -32.88 8.39 18.87
CA THR A 659 -33.84 9.45 19.15
C THR A 659 -33.31 10.83 18.76
N ALA A 660 -32.04 10.93 18.36
CA ALA A 660 -31.42 12.19 17.95
C ALA A 660 -31.74 12.54 16.49
N SER A 661 -31.53 13.81 16.14
CA SER A 661 -31.73 14.30 14.77
C SER A 661 -30.70 13.66 13.81
N PRO A 662 -31.08 13.34 12.55
CA PRO A 662 -30.12 12.90 11.52
C PRO A 662 -28.94 13.86 11.30
N MET A 663 -29.07 15.15 11.65
CA MET A 663 -27.98 16.13 11.54
C MET A 663 -26.94 16.02 12.66
N ARG A 664 -27.35 15.48 13.82
CA ARG A 664 -26.56 15.24 15.03
C ARG A 664 -26.86 13.82 15.55
N PRO A 665 -26.52 12.79 14.77
CA PRO A 665 -26.86 11.42 15.12
C PRO A 665 -26.07 10.96 16.35
N SER A 666 -26.51 9.89 16.99
CA SER A 666 -25.92 9.37 18.24
C SER A 666 -24.66 8.51 18.04
N GLY A 667 -24.18 8.32 16.81
CA GLY A 667 -23.07 7.41 16.54
C GLY A 667 -22.16 7.81 15.40
N ILE A 668 -21.12 6.99 15.21
CA ILE A 668 -20.20 7.02 14.07
C ILE A 668 -20.10 5.63 13.44
N ARG A 669 -19.88 5.59 12.13
CA ARG A 669 -19.65 4.37 11.36
C ARG A 669 -18.20 4.33 10.90
N LEU A 670 -17.49 3.28 11.29
CA LEU A 670 -16.10 3.04 10.96
C LEU A 670 -15.99 1.80 10.09
N GLY A 671 -15.02 1.77 9.18
CA GLY A 671 -14.67 0.58 8.42
C GLY A 671 -13.19 0.48 8.13
N THR A 672 -12.73 -0.74 7.91
CA THR A 672 -11.31 -1.11 7.80
C THR A 672 -10.76 -1.35 6.39
N PRO A 673 -11.52 -1.39 5.26
CA PRO A 673 -10.94 -1.71 3.95
C PRO A 673 -9.77 -0.84 3.52
N ALA A 674 -9.87 0.50 3.68
CA ALA A 674 -8.86 1.44 3.23
C ALA A 674 -7.52 1.25 3.98
N MET A 675 -7.57 1.17 5.31
CA MET A 675 -6.36 0.93 6.11
C MET A 675 -5.77 -0.46 5.90
N THR A 676 -6.62 -1.47 5.68
CA THR A 676 -6.15 -2.83 5.36
C THR A 676 -5.46 -2.86 3.98
N THR A 677 -5.93 -2.08 3.01
CA THR A 677 -5.28 -1.95 1.69
C THR A 677 -3.86 -1.38 1.81
N ARG A 678 -3.62 -0.50 2.78
CA ARG A 678 -2.27 0.03 3.08
C ARG A 678 -1.34 -0.97 3.78
N GLY A 679 -1.86 -2.14 4.16
CA GLY A 679 -1.09 -3.21 4.80
C GLY A 679 -1.23 -3.27 6.33
N MET A 680 -2.05 -2.41 6.94
CA MET A 680 -2.28 -2.43 8.38
C MET A 680 -3.03 -3.70 8.83
N LYS A 681 -2.69 -4.18 10.02
CA LYS A 681 -3.20 -5.40 10.65
C LYS A 681 -3.82 -5.09 12.02
N GLU A 682 -4.11 -6.14 12.78
CA GLU A 682 -4.84 -6.06 14.04
C GLU A 682 -4.13 -5.19 15.08
N SER A 683 -2.79 -5.21 15.15
CA SER A 683 -2.00 -4.34 16.04
C SER A 683 -2.29 -2.87 15.79
N GLU A 684 -2.20 -2.45 14.53
CA GLU A 684 -2.47 -1.06 14.16
C GLU A 684 -3.93 -0.69 14.39
N MET A 685 -4.88 -1.62 14.30
CA MET A 685 -6.28 -1.35 14.65
C MET A 685 -6.47 -1.04 16.14
N PHE A 686 -5.67 -1.63 17.04
CA PHE A 686 -5.66 -1.26 18.46
C PHE A 686 -5.04 0.12 18.66
N ASP A 687 -3.96 0.45 17.94
CA ASP A 687 -3.35 1.78 17.99
C ASP A 687 -4.32 2.85 17.49
N ILE A 688 -5.01 2.60 16.38
CA ILE A 688 -6.07 3.46 15.85
C ILE A 688 -7.20 3.62 16.87
N ALA A 689 -7.61 2.56 17.57
CA ALA A 689 -8.63 2.66 18.63
C ALA A 689 -8.17 3.58 19.78
N ASN A 690 -6.89 3.54 20.16
CA ASN A 690 -6.31 4.43 21.16
C ASN A 690 -6.32 5.90 20.68
N LEU A 691 -5.91 6.15 19.44
CA LEU A 691 -5.90 7.49 18.84
C LEU A 691 -7.32 8.06 18.71
N ILE A 692 -8.30 7.24 18.33
CA ILE A 692 -9.72 7.63 18.33
C ILE A 692 -10.15 8.03 19.74
N HIS A 693 -9.85 7.22 20.75
CA HIS A 693 -10.23 7.52 22.13
C HIS A 693 -9.61 8.84 22.60
N GLU A 694 -8.31 9.02 22.40
CA GLU A 694 -7.59 10.24 22.78
C GLU A 694 -8.18 11.49 22.11
N ALA A 695 -8.40 11.45 20.79
CA ALA A 695 -9.00 12.55 20.05
C ALA A 695 -10.40 12.91 20.58
N LEU A 696 -11.22 11.91 20.91
CA LEU A 696 -12.58 12.14 21.42
C LEU A 696 -12.59 12.67 22.86
N GLN A 697 -11.67 12.22 23.72
CA GLN A 697 -11.53 12.78 25.07
C GLN A 697 -11.01 14.22 25.03
N MET A 698 -10.04 14.49 24.16
CA MET A 698 -9.37 15.78 24.02
C MET A 698 -10.01 16.72 22.98
N ARG A 699 -11.24 16.43 22.53
CA ARG A 699 -11.97 17.16 21.47
C ARG A 699 -12.07 18.68 21.61
N ASN A 700 -11.90 19.22 22.83
CA ASN A 700 -11.96 20.65 23.11
C ASN A 700 -10.57 21.30 23.22
N ASP A 701 -9.48 20.55 23.01
CA ASP A 701 -8.10 21.00 23.06
C ASP A 701 -7.43 20.87 21.67
N PRO A 702 -7.39 21.96 20.87
CA PRO A 702 -6.77 21.94 19.55
C PRO A 702 -5.30 21.50 19.56
N ALA A 703 -4.54 21.82 20.62
CA ALA A 703 -3.14 21.44 20.72
C ALA A 703 -2.99 19.94 20.97
N ALA A 704 -3.93 19.31 21.69
CA ALA A 704 -3.98 17.86 21.83
C ALA A 704 -4.36 17.17 20.52
N LEU A 705 -5.35 17.70 19.79
CA LEU A 705 -5.72 17.14 18.48
C LEU A 705 -4.58 17.20 17.47
N GLU A 706 -3.76 18.26 17.49
CA GLU A 706 -2.56 18.33 16.63
C GLU A 706 -1.49 17.29 17.05
N ARG A 707 -1.33 17.00 18.35
CA ARG A 707 -0.44 15.91 18.80
C ARG A 707 -0.92 14.55 18.31
N VAL A 708 -2.22 14.27 18.41
CA VAL A 708 -2.80 13.05 17.84
C VAL A 708 -2.56 12.99 16.34
N ARG A 709 -2.72 14.11 15.63
CA ARG A 709 -2.45 14.22 14.19
C ARG A 709 -1.01 13.87 13.82
N GLU A 710 -0.02 14.31 14.61
CA GLU A 710 1.38 13.94 14.40
C GLU A 710 1.63 12.43 14.61
N GLU A 711 1.01 11.82 15.61
CA GLU A 711 1.10 10.36 15.79
C GLU A 711 0.38 9.60 14.67
N VAL A 712 -0.73 10.13 14.17
CA VAL A 712 -1.40 9.61 12.96
C VAL A 712 -0.45 9.66 11.75
N ARG A 713 0.22 10.80 11.51
CA ARG A 713 1.21 10.95 10.43
C ARG A 713 2.37 9.96 10.58
N ARG A 714 2.86 9.77 11.80
CA ARG A 714 3.93 8.80 12.08
C ARG A 714 3.48 7.38 11.79
N LEU A 715 2.28 7.00 12.23
CA LEU A 715 1.72 5.68 11.96
C LEU A 715 1.51 5.47 10.46
N THR A 716 0.96 6.45 9.73
CA THR A 716 0.67 6.31 8.30
C THR A 716 1.94 6.32 7.43
N ALA A 717 3.03 6.94 7.88
CA ALA A 717 4.33 6.90 7.19
C ALA A 717 4.92 5.49 7.09
N ASP A 718 4.65 4.62 8.08
CA ASP A 718 5.07 3.21 8.06
C ASP A 718 4.29 2.35 7.04
N PHE A 719 3.16 2.87 6.53
CA PHE A 719 2.26 2.19 5.60
C PHE A 719 1.97 3.08 4.38
N PRO A 720 2.97 3.37 3.53
CA PRO A 720 2.81 4.31 2.43
C PRO A 720 1.73 3.86 1.44
N LEU A 721 0.97 4.82 0.92
CA LEU A 721 -0.03 4.55 -0.11
C LEU A 721 0.66 4.43 -1.47
N ALA A 722 0.49 3.29 -2.16
CA ALA A 722 1.01 3.12 -3.51
C ALA A 722 0.30 4.09 -4.47
N SER A 723 1.07 4.99 -5.08
CA SER A 723 0.60 5.98 -6.07
C SER A 723 0.67 5.44 -7.49
#